data_AF-A0A3A8MYT7-F1
#
_entry.id   AF-A0A3A8MYT7-F1
#
_cell.length_a   1.000
_cell.length_b   1.000
_cell.length_c   1.000
_cell.angle_alpha   90.00
_cell.angle_beta   90.00
_cell.angle_gamma   90.00
#
_symmetry.space_group_name_H-M   'P 1'
#
loop_
_entity.id
_entity.type
_entity.pdbx_description
1 polymer ?
#
loop_
_entity_poly.entity_id
_entity_poly.type
_entity_poly.pdbx_seq_one_letter_code
_entity_poly.pdbx_strand_id
1 'polypeptide(L)'
;MRITLALILGLLLAQVARAEPDSFGLGTGRDGVLTIPPGSTVLLGGAAPLRQSVAVGALELSVTGLKVATGDLVMIHTSIGLSPAPDLGSAKAVALDNSVVGRWELARLGAVDLTTGVLKLTQPLRFAYAATRAQVLRVPEYSDVSIEAGGRLTVTQWDGRSGGILAMLVSGKLVNDGVIDADGAGFLGGTFLNHPVIFGCTGLAVAGLDGGSARGQGVAGTVSGGGSTGRGNLANGGGGGNCHNAGGGGGGHGGIGGMGGRSATGDAERDEGGLGGAALSYLIFDRFTFGGGGGAGEGNDDGGSSGGRGGGAVLIRANSFQCTGVIRAAGLAAEPSQSSDGAGGGGAGGAVLLRSPDVLDCRTVEAPGGRGGDVATSDHVLGPGGGGAGGRVLLQGRGLVYTSNVNPGSAGQSAFPGAGSHGATPSSPDGGPLPDGGPFTDGGVFAGNVQVLAQPYQLPGTPVITVPAAGEVIDTTRPRFEGTADTTGPVVHIVVDGREVGATVPGADGRFILVSTTSLQPGGHSVIAWADAFGVASTASTAVRFTTPQVVLADGGAVGQAVLVVPRNGDTTGPTPLFAGTTPSGPTVGVVIDDGEDNIVPVDLLGRFAYQVPDSAPLSVGVHKVTVHAHNEAGDDGPHSDVVGFEVVVAGADGGTGTDAGTADPSVPMMVVPAQDASVDPTLTFVGVALPGTSIRLELDGVALSTVTTDAQGVFRHEVGRDAALATGAHRVVAQVVTAEGEAGRRSPEVGFQVRGPTNLDVGCGCGTAPAGMLGVWALVGLALLARRRARG
;
A
#
# COMPACT_ATOMS: atom_id res chain seq x y z
N MET A 1 -32.60 10.13 -54.60
CA MET A 1 -31.75 10.97 -53.71
C MET A 1 -32.27 10.84 -52.28
N ARG A 2 -31.68 9.97 -51.49
CA ARG A 2 -31.88 9.90 -50.03
C ARG A 2 -30.50 9.84 -49.41
N ILE A 3 -30.20 10.86 -48.62
CA ILE A 3 -28.90 11.08 -47.96
C ILE A 3 -28.83 10.11 -46.79
N THR A 4 -27.87 9.19 -46.86
CA THR A 4 -27.44 8.31 -45.76
C THR A 4 -26.71 9.15 -44.72
N LEU A 5 -27.27 9.25 -43.52
CA LEU A 5 -26.62 9.79 -42.34
C LEU A 5 -25.87 8.64 -41.65
N ALA A 6 -24.57 8.52 -41.90
CA ALA A 6 -23.69 7.63 -41.16
C ALA A 6 -23.34 8.30 -39.83
N LEU A 7 -23.85 7.75 -38.72
CA LEU A 7 -23.48 8.15 -37.37
C LEU A 7 -22.17 7.41 -37.02
N ILE A 8 -21.03 8.06 -37.21
CA ILE A 8 -19.74 7.59 -36.69
C ILE A 8 -19.75 7.88 -35.19
N LEU A 9 -20.08 6.86 -34.38
CA LEU A 9 -19.91 6.90 -32.95
C LEU A 9 -18.41 6.70 -32.67
N GLY A 10 -17.66 7.80 -32.61
CA GLY A 10 -16.29 7.78 -32.12
C GLY A 10 -16.30 7.45 -30.63
N LEU A 11 -16.06 6.19 -30.27
CA LEU A 11 -15.64 5.84 -28.92
C LEU A 11 -14.30 6.53 -28.65
N LEU A 12 -14.35 7.70 -27.99
CA LEU A 12 -13.23 8.22 -27.24
C LEU A 12 -13.00 7.25 -26.08
N LEU A 13 -12.11 6.27 -26.30
CA LEU A 13 -11.44 5.56 -25.21
C LEU A 13 -10.75 6.63 -24.37
N ALA A 14 -11.36 6.97 -23.23
CA ALA A 14 -10.73 7.81 -22.22
C ALA A 14 -9.40 7.14 -21.88
N GLN A 15 -8.29 7.83 -22.15
CA GLN A 15 -7.00 7.31 -21.74
C GLN A 15 -7.02 7.19 -20.23
N VAL A 16 -6.86 5.97 -19.72
CA VAL A 16 -6.63 5.72 -18.31
C VAL A 16 -5.38 6.53 -17.94
N ALA A 17 -5.55 7.57 -17.12
CA ALA A 17 -4.45 8.40 -16.68
C ALA A 17 -3.43 7.50 -15.98
N ARG A 18 -2.14 7.59 -16.35
CA ARG A 18 -1.10 6.68 -15.88
C ARG A 18 -0.20 7.35 -14.88
N ALA A 19 0.19 6.59 -13.86
CA ALA A 19 1.01 7.14 -12.81
C ALA A 19 2.37 7.58 -13.33
N GLU A 20 2.84 8.77 -12.93
CA GLU A 20 4.12 9.32 -13.41
C GLU A 20 5.28 8.62 -12.69
N PRO A 21 6.19 7.96 -13.42
CA PRO A 21 7.49 7.63 -12.90
C PRO A 21 8.30 8.86 -12.46
N ASP A 22 9.37 8.68 -11.69
CA ASP A 22 10.31 9.78 -11.44
C ASP A 22 11.11 10.10 -12.71
N SER A 23 10.52 10.95 -13.55
CA SER A 23 11.10 11.51 -14.78
C SER A 23 11.56 12.97 -14.63
N PHE A 24 11.64 13.49 -13.41
CA PHE A 24 11.87 14.92 -13.16
C PHE A 24 13.35 15.34 -13.28
N GLY A 25 14.27 14.39 -13.36
CA GLY A 25 15.68 14.68 -13.64
C GLY A 25 16.30 15.60 -12.58
N LEU A 26 16.75 16.79 -13.02
CA LEU A 26 17.31 17.85 -12.18
C LEU A 26 16.32 19.02 -11.93
N GLY A 27 15.05 18.82 -12.25
CA GLY A 27 14.01 19.84 -12.13
C GLY A 27 14.08 20.91 -13.22
N THR A 28 13.12 21.83 -13.21
CA THR A 28 12.98 22.84 -14.27
C THR A 28 13.71 24.16 -14.00
N GLY A 29 14.30 24.35 -12.81
CA GLY A 29 14.88 25.64 -12.39
C GLY A 29 13.87 26.76 -12.14
N ARG A 30 12.57 26.43 -12.01
CA ARG A 30 11.47 27.40 -11.90
C ARG A 30 11.52 28.27 -10.64
N ASP A 31 12.20 27.81 -9.60
CA ASP A 31 12.36 28.55 -8.34
C ASP A 31 13.55 29.54 -8.39
N GLY A 32 14.22 29.65 -9.54
CA GLY A 32 15.32 30.58 -9.76
C GLY A 32 16.56 30.24 -8.93
N VAL A 33 17.37 31.26 -8.64
CA VAL A 33 18.62 31.10 -7.86
C VAL A 33 18.33 31.23 -6.38
N LEU A 34 18.85 30.29 -5.57
CA LEU A 34 18.90 30.41 -4.12
C LEU A 34 20.29 30.86 -3.67
N THR A 35 20.38 31.99 -2.97
CA THR A 35 21.61 32.45 -2.30
C THR A 35 21.39 32.58 -0.81
N ILE A 36 22.25 31.94 -0.01
CA ILE A 36 22.22 32.02 1.45
C ILE A 36 23.50 32.70 1.93
N PRO A 37 23.43 33.96 2.39
CA PRO A 37 24.60 34.69 2.85
C PRO A 37 25.04 34.26 4.26
N PRO A 38 26.25 34.66 4.70
CA PRO A 38 26.77 34.37 6.02
C PRO A 38 25.82 34.84 7.13
N GLY A 39 25.70 34.05 8.20
CA GLY A 39 24.85 34.36 9.35
C GLY A 39 23.35 34.15 9.10
N SER A 40 22.95 33.69 7.92
CA SER A 40 21.55 33.40 7.60
C SER A 40 21.24 31.91 7.72
N THR A 41 20.06 31.60 8.26
CA THR A 41 19.49 30.24 8.24
C THR A 41 18.21 30.25 7.42
N VAL A 42 18.16 29.40 6.40
CA VAL A 42 16.96 29.20 5.57
C VAL A 42 16.37 27.83 5.87
N LEU A 43 15.06 27.81 6.10
CA LEU A 43 14.27 26.58 6.23
C LEU A 43 13.75 26.18 4.84
N LEU A 44 14.19 25.03 4.32
CA LEU A 44 13.81 24.54 3.00
C LEU A 44 12.41 23.91 3.05
N GLY A 45 11.45 24.55 2.38
CA GLY A 45 10.11 24.02 2.16
C GLY A 45 9.32 23.76 3.46
N GLY A 46 8.10 23.27 3.30
CA GLY A 46 7.29 22.75 4.39
C GLY A 46 6.88 21.31 4.09
N ALA A 47 6.56 20.55 5.13
CA ALA A 47 5.95 19.23 5.05
C ALA A 47 4.63 19.23 5.80
N ALA A 48 3.68 18.42 5.35
CA ALA A 48 2.40 18.23 6.01
C ALA A 48 2.01 16.75 6.02
N PRO A 49 1.36 16.26 7.09
CA PRO A 49 0.83 14.90 7.11
C PRO A 49 -0.28 14.74 6.06
N LEU A 50 -0.32 13.58 5.42
CA LEU A 50 -1.44 13.20 4.56
C LEU A 50 -2.70 12.97 5.40
N ARG A 51 -3.79 13.66 5.07
CA ARG A 51 -5.05 13.60 5.83
C ARG A 51 -5.93 12.40 5.49
N GLN A 52 -5.90 11.97 4.23
CA GLN A 52 -6.74 10.89 3.73
C GLN A 52 -5.87 9.88 2.97
N SER A 53 -6.12 8.60 3.21
CA SER A 53 -5.43 7.54 2.48
C SER A 53 -5.79 7.64 1.00
N VAL A 54 -4.79 7.43 0.14
CA VAL A 54 -4.94 7.46 -1.31
C VAL A 54 -4.52 6.11 -1.88
N ALA A 55 -5.28 5.62 -2.85
CA ALA A 55 -4.98 4.39 -3.58
C ALA A 55 -4.02 4.67 -4.74
N VAL A 56 -3.44 3.60 -5.29
CA VAL A 56 -2.77 3.65 -6.60
C VAL A 56 -3.75 4.24 -7.62
N GLY A 57 -3.27 5.11 -8.50
CA GLY A 57 -4.12 5.77 -9.50
C GLY A 57 -4.82 7.04 -9.01
N ALA A 58 -4.68 7.42 -7.73
CA ALA A 58 -5.30 8.64 -7.21
C ALA A 58 -4.66 9.90 -7.83
N LEU A 59 -5.49 10.92 -8.09
CA LEU A 59 -5.09 12.21 -8.66
C LEU A 59 -5.19 13.38 -7.67
N GLU A 60 -5.63 13.12 -6.44
CA GLU A 60 -5.85 14.15 -5.44
C GLU A 60 -5.19 13.77 -4.11
N LEU A 61 -4.57 14.75 -3.47
CA LEU A 61 -4.00 14.67 -2.12
C LEU A 61 -4.74 15.66 -1.21
N SER A 62 -4.92 15.30 0.06
CA SER A 62 -5.45 16.22 1.08
C SER A 62 -4.41 16.46 2.17
N VAL A 63 -4.02 17.73 2.35
CA VAL A 63 -3.03 18.19 3.32
C VAL A 63 -3.50 19.46 4.02
N THR A 64 -2.75 19.97 5.01
CA THR A 64 -3.04 21.29 5.60
C THR A 64 -1.78 22.01 5.97
N GLY A 65 -1.76 23.32 5.74
CA GLY A 65 -0.63 24.19 6.09
C GLY A 65 0.57 24.07 5.15
N LEU A 66 0.51 23.23 4.12
CA LEU A 66 1.56 23.10 3.12
C LEU A 66 1.52 24.29 2.16
N LYS A 67 2.61 25.05 2.09
CA LYS A 67 2.77 26.19 1.17
C LYS A 67 3.20 25.68 -0.20
N VAL A 68 2.26 25.58 -1.14
CA VAL A 68 2.49 25.14 -2.52
C VAL A 68 1.60 25.92 -3.50
N ALA A 69 2.01 25.95 -4.77
CA ALA A 69 1.28 26.56 -5.87
C ALA A 69 1.14 25.59 -7.06
N THR A 70 0.25 25.94 -8.00
CA THR A 70 0.13 25.19 -9.26
C THR A 70 1.46 25.12 -9.99
N GLY A 71 1.80 23.91 -10.44
CA GLY A 71 3.05 23.58 -11.10
C GLY A 71 4.17 23.18 -10.14
N ASP A 72 4.06 23.40 -8.83
CA ASP A 72 5.08 22.94 -7.89
C ASP A 72 5.26 21.42 -7.95
N LEU A 73 6.48 20.98 -7.66
CA LEU A 73 6.80 19.57 -7.45
C LEU A 73 6.62 19.23 -5.96
N VAL A 74 5.95 18.12 -5.68
CA VAL A 74 5.80 17.58 -4.33
C VAL A 74 6.36 16.17 -4.26
N MET A 75 6.87 15.80 -3.09
CA MET A 75 7.20 14.42 -2.73
C MET A 75 6.16 13.89 -1.77
N ILE A 76 5.71 12.66 -2.00
CA ILE A 76 4.89 11.90 -1.07
C ILE A 76 5.78 10.79 -0.51
N HIS A 77 5.95 10.73 0.81
CA HIS A 77 6.86 9.82 1.48
C HIS A 77 6.17 9.10 2.65
N THR A 78 6.23 7.76 2.68
CA THR A 78 5.76 6.96 3.82
C THR A 78 6.88 6.85 4.86
N SER A 79 6.78 7.60 5.96
CA SER A 79 7.87 7.71 6.93
C SER A 79 7.83 6.64 8.02
N ILE A 80 6.64 6.16 8.38
CA ILE A 80 6.43 5.16 9.44
C ILE A 80 5.37 4.13 9.03
N GLY A 81 5.20 3.11 9.88
CA GLY A 81 4.11 2.14 9.79
C GLY A 81 4.52 0.83 9.13
N LEU A 82 5.70 0.32 9.50
CA LEU A 82 6.14 -1.03 9.15
C LEU A 82 5.14 -2.06 9.71
N SER A 83 4.65 -2.96 8.87
CA SER A 83 3.65 -3.97 9.23
C SER A 83 3.89 -5.29 8.48
N PRO A 84 3.92 -6.46 9.16
CA PRO A 84 3.95 -6.59 10.63
C PRO A 84 5.22 -5.95 11.21
N ALA A 85 5.12 -5.44 12.44
CA ALA A 85 6.29 -4.92 13.13
C ALA A 85 7.21 -6.08 13.56
N PRO A 86 8.54 -5.89 13.58
CA PRO A 86 9.47 -6.89 14.12
C PRO A 86 9.22 -7.16 15.61
N ASP A 87 9.63 -8.33 16.07
CA ASP A 87 9.58 -8.69 17.48
C ASP A 87 10.34 -7.66 18.34
N LEU A 88 9.78 -7.34 19.51
CA LEU A 88 10.44 -6.46 20.48
C LEU A 88 11.77 -7.08 20.90
N GLY A 89 12.81 -6.25 21.01
CA GLY A 89 14.15 -6.70 21.42
C GLY A 89 14.96 -7.37 20.32
N SER A 90 14.44 -7.47 19.09
CA SER A 90 15.18 -8.06 17.98
C SER A 90 16.30 -7.14 17.47
N ALA A 91 17.54 -7.60 17.55
CA ALA A 91 18.70 -6.96 16.93
C ALA A 91 18.88 -7.33 15.44
N LYS A 92 17.99 -8.15 14.86
CA LYS A 92 18.08 -8.59 13.46
C LYS A 92 17.82 -7.41 12.52
N ALA A 93 18.59 -7.34 11.43
CA ALA A 93 18.38 -6.35 10.39
C ALA A 93 16.94 -6.42 9.84
N VAL A 94 16.31 -5.27 9.67
CA VAL A 94 14.94 -5.13 9.19
C VAL A 94 14.98 -4.78 7.70
N ALA A 95 14.62 -5.73 6.85
CA ALA A 95 14.49 -5.52 5.42
C ALA A 95 13.21 -4.73 5.09
N LEU A 96 13.31 -3.68 4.28
CA LEU A 96 12.17 -2.86 3.87
C LEU A 96 11.72 -3.10 2.42
N ASP A 97 12.36 -4.01 1.70
CA ASP A 97 12.13 -4.23 0.26
C ASP A 97 10.66 -4.55 -0.05
N ASN A 98 10.00 -5.31 0.83
CA ASN A 98 8.58 -5.67 0.74
C ASN A 98 7.65 -4.77 1.58
N SER A 99 8.15 -3.67 2.15
CA SER A 99 7.39 -2.74 2.98
C SER A 99 6.86 -1.54 2.17
N VAL A 100 5.97 -0.74 2.75
CA VAL A 100 5.63 0.60 2.23
C VAL A 100 6.53 1.69 2.81
N VAL A 101 7.23 1.42 3.93
CA VAL A 101 8.03 2.43 4.63
C VAL A 101 9.28 2.81 3.83
N GLY A 102 9.63 4.09 3.91
CA GLY A 102 10.71 4.73 3.18
C GLY A 102 10.43 4.91 1.69
N ARG A 103 9.29 4.41 1.18
CA ARG A 103 8.89 4.58 -0.22
C ARG A 103 8.45 6.01 -0.46
N TRP A 104 8.89 6.56 -1.58
CA TRP A 104 8.51 7.90 -2.02
C TRP A 104 8.23 7.94 -3.52
N GLU A 105 7.49 8.96 -3.93
CA GLU A 105 7.35 9.35 -5.34
C GLU A 105 7.26 10.88 -5.45
N LEU A 106 7.59 11.39 -6.63
CA LEU A 106 7.46 12.80 -6.98
C LEU A 106 6.23 12.99 -7.86
N ALA A 107 5.49 14.06 -7.64
CA ALA A 107 4.33 14.41 -8.45
C ALA A 107 4.24 15.91 -8.66
N ARG A 108 3.82 16.34 -9.86
CA ARG A 108 3.61 17.76 -10.16
C ARG A 108 2.16 18.16 -9.90
N LEU A 109 1.97 19.35 -9.32
CA LEU A 109 0.64 19.89 -9.02
C LEU A 109 0.03 20.54 -10.26
N GLY A 110 -1.13 20.04 -10.71
CA GLY A 110 -1.94 20.64 -11.77
C GLY A 110 -2.87 21.74 -11.27
N ALA A 111 -3.34 21.64 -10.02
CA ALA A 111 -4.13 22.67 -9.35
C ALA A 111 -4.00 22.57 -7.82
N VAL A 112 -4.21 23.68 -7.13
CA VAL A 112 -4.15 23.78 -5.66
C VAL A 112 -5.36 24.53 -5.14
N ASP A 113 -6.11 23.92 -4.23
CA ASP A 113 -7.13 24.59 -3.42
C ASP A 113 -6.65 24.69 -1.97
N LEU A 114 -6.09 25.86 -1.63
CA LEU A 114 -5.57 26.14 -0.29
C LEU A 114 -6.68 26.27 0.76
N THR A 115 -7.94 26.45 0.37
CA THR A 115 -9.08 26.59 1.30
C THR A 115 -9.46 25.23 1.85
N THR A 116 -9.52 24.22 0.99
CA THR A 116 -9.84 22.84 1.36
C THR A 116 -8.60 22.00 1.67
N GLY A 117 -7.42 22.46 1.26
CA GLY A 117 -6.16 21.72 1.38
C GLY A 117 -6.03 20.60 0.34
N VAL A 118 -6.83 20.64 -0.74
CA VAL A 118 -6.80 19.65 -1.82
C VAL A 118 -5.77 20.05 -2.86
N LEU A 119 -4.86 19.13 -3.17
CA LEU A 119 -3.85 19.26 -4.22
C LEU A 119 -4.21 18.29 -5.36
N LYS A 120 -4.36 18.80 -6.58
CA LYS A 120 -4.62 17.97 -7.76
C LYS A 120 -3.32 17.74 -8.51
N LEU A 121 -3.02 16.48 -8.82
CA LEU A 121 -1.80 16.06 -9.51
C LEU A 121 -2.00 16.13 -11.03
N THR A 122 -0.92 16.35 -11.78
CA THR A 122 -0.94 16.29 -13.25
C THR A 122 -1.01 14.87 -13.79
N GLN A 123 -0.56 13.91 -12.99
CA GLN A 123 -0.56 12.49 -13.27
C GLN A 123 -0.93 11.73 -11.99
N PRO A 124 -1.56 10.56 -12.09
CA PRO A 124 -1.93 9.78 -10.91
C PRO A 124 -0.72 9.26 -10.14
N LEU A 125 -0.95 8.79 -8.91
CA LEU A 125 0.08 8.19 -8.07
C LEU A 125 0.37 6.73 -8.47
N ARG A 126 1.64 6.36 -8.37
CA ARG A 126 2.13 4.99 -8.58
C ARG A 126 1.86 4.12 -7.36
N PHE A 127 1.91 4.70 -6.17
CA PHE A 127 1.77 3.97 -4.93
C PHE A 127 0.55 4.41 -4.14
N ALA A 128 0.04 3.50 -3.32
CA ALA A 128 -0.93 3.85 -2.29
C ALA A 128 -0.20 4.43 -1.07
N TYR A 129 -0.80 5.43 -0.44
CA TYR A 129 -0.29 6.06 0.78
C TYR A 129 -1.38 6.11 1.83
N ALA A 130 -1.08 5.60 3.02
CA ALA A 130 -1.99 5.64 4.15
C ALA A 130 -1.90 6.99 4.89
N ALA A 131 -3.05 7.54 5.25
CA ALA A 131 -3.13 8.66 6.19
C ALA A 131 -2.39 8.34 7.49
N THR A 132 -1.88 9.37 8.18
CA THR A 132 -1.11 9.28 9.45
C THR A 132 0.28 8.62 9.37
N ARG A 133 0.61 7.95 8.25
CA ARG A 133 1.92 7.31 7.99
C ARG A 133 2.74 8.04 6.94
N ALA A 134 2.06 8.67 5.98
CA ALA A 134 2.66 9.42 4.90
C ALA A 134 2.64 10.93 5.15
N GLN A 135 3.63 11.60 4.58
CA GLN A 135 3.73 13.06 4.52
C GLN A 135 3.90 13.52 3.08
N VAL A 136 3.50 14.76 2.84
CA VAL A 136 3.70 15.46 1.57
C VAL A 136 4.58 16.67 1.83
N LEU A 137 5.63 16.85 1.05
CA LEU A 137 6.52 18.01 1.13
C LEU A 137 6.71 18.64 -0.25
N ARG A 138 6.96 19.95 -0.28
CA ARG A 138 7.37 20.66 -1.50
C ARG A 138 8.83 20.32 -1.80
N VAL A 139 9.14 20.05 -3.07
CA VAL A 139 10.50 19.86 -3.58
C VAL A 139 10.84 21.03 -4.49
N PRO A 140 11.62 22.03 -4.02
CA PRO A 140 12.00 23.16 -4.85
C PRO A 140 12.88 22.76 -6.04
N GLU A 141 12.73 23.48 -7.14
CA GLU A 141 13.46 23.27 -8.40
C GLU A 141 14.26 24.54 -8.74
N TYR A 142 15.48 24.65 -8.22
CA TYR A 142 16.35 25.83 -8.39
C TYR A 142 17.16 25.78 -9.68
N SER A 143 17.47 26.94 -10.25
CA SER A 143 18.43 27.03 -11.35
C SER A 143 19.86 26.88 -10.84
N ASP A 144 20.20 27.55 -9.74
CA ASP A 144 21.48 27.41 -9.05
C ASP A 144 21.28 27.59 -7.54
N VAL A 145 22.16 27.02 -6.74
CA VAL A 145 22.16 27.16 -5.28
C VAL A 145 23.56 27.59 -4.83
N SER A 146 23.65 28.65 -4.04
CA SER A 146 24.89 29.13 -3.42
C SER A 146 24.69 29.34 -1.93
N ILE A 147 25.37 28.53 -1.11
CA ILE A 147 25.39 28.65 0.34
C ILE A 147 26.77 29.16 0.73
N GLU A 148 26.86 30.42 1.13
CA GLU A 148 28.12 31.04 1.49
C GLU A 148 28.59 30.56 2.87
N ALA A 149 29.89 30.71 3.15
CA ALA A 149 30.47 30.31 4.44
C ALA A 149 29.73 30.98 5.61
N GLY A 150 29.28 30.17 6.58
CA GLY A 150 28.45 30.63 7.70
C GLY A 150 26.95 30.77 7.39
N GLY A 151 26.51 30.50 6.16
CA GLY A 151 25.11 30.27 5.81
C GLY A 151 24.67 28.85 6.14
N ARG A 152 23.38 28.67 6.47
CA ARG A 152 22.79 27.36 6.80
C ARG A 152 21.48 27.13 6.06
N LEU A 153 21.36 25.98 5.40
CA LEU A 153 20.11 25.45 4.87
C LEU A 153 19.65 24.30 5.76
N THR A 154 18.42 24.34 6.27
CA THR A 154 17.88 23.34 7.21
C THR A 154 16.45 22.94 6.88
N VAL A 155 15.91 21.95 7.59
CA VAL A 155 14.52 21.47 7.46
C VAL A 155 13.82 21.45 8.83
N THR A 156 12.49 21.42 8.84
CA THR A 156 11.75 21.18 10.07
C THR A 156 12.07 19.79 10.61
N GLN A 157 12.19 19.67 11.93
CA GLN A 157 12.35 18.37 12.56
C GLN A 157 11.07 17.54 12.39
N TRP A 158 11.23 16.22 12.32
CA TRP A 158 10.13 15.29 12.39
C TRP A 158 9.40 15.41 13.72
N ASP A 159 8.09 15.59 13.66
CA ASP A 159 7.20 15.78 14.81
C ASP A 159 6.42 14.51 15.20
N GLY A 160 6.72 13.38 14.57
CA GLY A 160 5.94 12.14 14.67
C GLY A 160 4.97 11.91 13.51
N ARG A 161 4.74 12.90 12.64
CA ARG A 161 3.82 12.85 11.51
C ARG A 161 4.36 13.47 10.22
N SER A 162 5.15 14.54 10.31
CA SER A 162 5.76 15.24 9.17
C SER A 162 7.06 15.96 9.55
N GLY A 163 7.87 16.31 8.56
CA GLY A 163 9.19 16.92 8.70
C GLY A 163 10.34 15.95 8.39
N GLY A 164 11.56 16.41 8.61
CA GLY A 164 12.78 15.59 8.57
C GLY A 164 13.38 15.34 7.19
N ILE A 165 12.78 15.84 6.09
CA ILE A 165 13.25 15.61 4.72
C ILE A 165 13.63 16.92 4.04
N LEU A 166 14.93 17.11 3.78
CA LEU A 166 15.47 18.17 2.97
C LEU A 166 15.62 17.65 1.53
N ALA A 167 14.71 18.05 0.63
CA ALA A 167 14.73 17.62 -0.77
C ALA A 167 14.68 18.79 -1.74
N MET A 168 15.60 18.84 -2.70
CA MET A 168 15.59 19.82 -3.80
C MET A 168 16.24 19.30 -5.07
N LEU A 169 15.83 19.89 -6.19
CA LEU A 169 16.42 19.66 -7.51
C LEU A 169 17.10 20.96 -7.99
N VAL A 170 18.28 20.85 -8.58
CA VAL A 170 19.08 21.98 -9.06
C VAL A 170 19.48 21.73 -10.51
N SER A 171 18.92 22.48 -11.45
CA SER A 171 19.17 22.26 -12.89
C SER A 171 20.58 22.71 -13.31
N GLY A 172 21.19 23.63 -12.55
CA GLY A 172 22.56 24.09 -12.67
C GLY A 172 23.44 23.63 -11.50
N LYS A 173 24.22 24.55 -10.94
CA LYS A 173 25.28 24.23 -9.98
C LYS A 173 24.81 24.42 -8.53
N LEU A 174 25.25 23.51 -7.67
CA LEU A 174 25.20 23.69 -6.22
C LEU A 174 26.59 24.03 -5.69
N VAL A 175 26.74 25.22 -5.12
CA VAL A 175 27.91 25.67 -4.36
C VAL A 175 27.55 25.68 -2.87
N ASN A 176 28.30 24.95 -2.06
CA ASN A 176 28.11 24.94 -0.61
C ASN A 176 29.44 25.14 0.13
N ASP A 177 29.65 26.35 0.62
CA ASP A 177 30.74 26.70 1.52
C ASP A 177 30.25 26.81 2.99
N GLY A 178 28.95 26.68 3.22
CA GLY A 178 28.28 26.70 4.52
C GLY A 178 27.85 25.31 4.99
N VAL A 179 26.62 25.20 5.51
CA VAL A 179 26.06 23.95 6.03
C VAL A 179 24.70 23.64 5.43
N ILE A 180 24.54 22.44 4.88
CA ILE A 180 23.24 21.81 4.61
C ILE A 180 22.97 20.81 5.72
N ASP A 181 21.88 21.01 6.46
CA ASP A 181 21.70 20.44 7.79
C ASP A 181 20.35 19.74 7.97
N ALA A 182 20.41 18.45 8.31
CA ALA A 182 19.28 17.64 8.73
C ALA A 182 19.57 16.91 10.06
N ASP A 183 20.41 17.48 10.92
CA ASP A 183 20.79 16.89 12.19
C ASP A 183 19.61 16.81 13.16
N GLY A 184 19.41 15.66 13.77
CA GLY A 184 18.31 15.45 14.72
C GLY A 184 16.91 15.67 14.14
N ALA A 185 16.80 15.82 12.81
CA ALA A 185 15.54 16.08 12.14
C ALA A 185 14.72 14.82 11.90
N GLY A 186 15.26 13.65 12.22
CA GLY A 186 14.66 12.32 12.08
C GLY A 186 13.84 11.87 13.30
N PHE A 187 13.75 10.55 13.51
CA PHE A 187 12.83 9.98 14.50
C PHE A 187 13.10 10.48 15.92
N LEU A 188 12.01 10.60 16.69
CA LEU A 188 12.02 11.10 18.07
C LEU A 188 12.79 10.15 18.99
N GLY A 189 13.60 10.70 19.90
CA GLY A 189 14.14 9.95 21.03
C GLY A 189 13.08 9.66 22.08
N GLY A 190 13.32 8.66 22.94
CA GLY A 190 12.47 8.33 24.07
C GLY A 190 12.49 9.46 25.10
N THR A 191 11.32 9.85 25.58
CA THR A 191 11.18 10.89 26.61
C THR A 191 11.50 10.33 28.00
N PHE A 192 12.36 11.01 28.73
CA PHE A 192 12.63 10.68 30.13
C PHE A 192 11.37 10.80 30.98
N LEU A 193 11.19 9.83 31.87
CA LEU A 193 10.13 9.79 32.87
C LEU A 193 10.76 9.35 34.19
N ASN A 194 10.33 9.98 35.27
CA ASN A 194 10.75 9.64 36.61
C ASN A 194 9.82 8.57 37.21
N HIS A 195 10.39 7.59 37.90
CA HIS A 195 9.66 6.49 38.51
C HIS A 195 9.87 6.45 40.04
N PRO A 196 9.01 5.74 40.78
CA PRO A 196 9.36 5.30 42.13
C PRO A 196 10.61 4.42 42.11
N VAL A 197 11.27 4.26 43.26
CA VAL A 197 12.38 3.32 43.40
C VAL A 197 11.86 1.88 43.24
N ILE A 198 12.21 1.25 42.12
CA ILE A 198 11.79 -0.09 41.71
C ILE A 198 13.04 -0.92 41.39
N PHE A 199 13.01 -2.22 41.69
CA PHE A 199 14.11 -3.17 41.44
C PHE A 199 13.59 -4.43 40.74
N GLY A 200 14.47 -5.19 40.10
CA GLY A 200 14.15 -6.53 39.58
C GLY A 200 13.37 -6.58 38.25
N CYS A 201 13.23 -5.47 37.52
CA CYS A 201 12.63 -5.44 36.19
C CYS A 201 13.45 -6.25 35.18
N THR A 202 12.81 -7.09 34.35
CA THR A 202 13.52 -7.94 33.35
C THR A 202 12.84 -7.98 31.98
N GLY A 203 11.60 -7.50 31.88
CA GLY A 203 10.79 -7.60 30.67
C GLY A 203 11.32 -6.76 29.52
N LEU A 204 11.13 -7.23 28.28
CA LEU A 204 11.40 -6.41 27.09
C LEU A 204 10.40 -5.25 26.98
N ALA A 205 9.13 -5.51 27.28
CA ALA A 205 8.12 -4.48 27.52
C ALA A 205 7.83 -4.44 29.02
N VAL A 206 7.99 -3.26 29.61
CA VAL A 206 7.67 -2.97 31.01
C VAL A 206 6.89 -1.67 30.97
N ALA A 207 5.74 -1.60 31.65
CA ALA A 207 4.95 -0.37 31.69
C ALA A 207 5.73 0.72 32.42
N GLY A 208 5.49 1.99 32.06
CA GLY A 208 6.18 3.13 32.69
C GLY A 208 6.12 3.07 34.22
N LEU A 209 4.92 2.89 34.78
CA LEU A 209 4.73 2.82 36.24
C LEU A 209 5.44 1.63 36.92
N ASP A 210 5.84 0.62 36.16
CA ASP A 210 6.52 -0.59 36.65
C ASP A 210 8.04 -0.54 36.44
N GLY A 211 8.60 0.63 36.09
CA GLY A 211 10.05 0.84 35.95
C GLY A 211 10.59 0.65 34.52
N GLY A 212 9.76 0.83 33.50
CA GLY A 212 10.17 0.82 32.10
C GLY A 212 10.27 2.22 31.50
N SER A 213 11.44 2.64 31.01
CA SER A 213 11.61 3.93 30.34
C SER A 213 11.17 3.93 28.89
N ALA A 214 10.90 5.12 28.33
CA ALA A 214 10.42 5.28 26.96
C ALA A 214 11.45 4.84 25.91
N ARG A 215 10.98 4.12 24.90
CA ARG A 215 11.76 3.75 23.71
C ARG A 215 11.88 4.92 22.74
N GLY A 216 12.94 4.92 21.94
CA GLY A 216 13.05 5.77 20.77
C GLY A 216 12.11 5.33 19.66
N GLN A 217 11.69 6.28 18.82
CA GLN A 217 10.88 6.01 17.65
C GLN A 217 11.73 5.42 16.52
N GLY A 218 11.13 4.56 15.71
CA GLY A 218 11.68 4.04 14.47
C GLY A 218 10.62 3.88 13.37
N VAL A 219 10.94 3.13 12.32
CA VAL A 219 10.07 2.87 11.16
C VAL A 219 8.75 2.17 11.51
N ALA A 220 8.69 1.47 12.65
CA ALA A 220 7.45 0.88 13.17
C ALA A 220 6.47 1.95 13.72
N GLY A 221 6.94 3.19 13.94
CA GLY A 221 6.18 4.22 14.65
C GLY A 221 6.30 4.08 16.17
N THR A 222 5.36 4.69 16.89
CA THR A 222 5.19 4.49 18.34
C THR A 222 4.16 3.40 18.59
N VAL A 223 4.43 2.48 19.54
CA VAL A 223 3.48 1.44 19.92
C VAL A 223 2.33 2.07 20.72
N SER A 224 1.09 1.87 20.28
CA SER A 224 -0.10 2.22 21.07
C SER A 224 -0.35 1.16 22.15
N GLY A 225 -0.45 1.58 23.42
CA GLY A 225 -0.80 0.73 24.57
C GLY A 225 0.37 -0.09 25.11
N GLY A 226 0.83 0.22 26.34
CA GLY A 226 1.72 -0.59 27.20
C GLY A 226 3.13 -0.95 26.70
N GLY A 227 3.38 -1.01 25.39
CA GLY A 227 4.63 -1.43 24.76
C GLY A 227 5.52 -0.29 24.26
N SER A 228 5.22 0.95 24.65
CA SER A 228 6.04 2.14 24.32
C SER A 228 7.28 2.29 25.22
N THR A 229 7.40 1.45 26.24
CA THR A 229 8.40 1.52 27.30
C THR A 229 9.11 0.18 27.51
N GLY A 230 10.21 0.20 28.26
CA GLY A 230 11.05 -0.94 28.61
C GLY A 230 12.22 -1.18 27.66
N ARG A 231 13.09 -2.12 28.04
CA ARG A 231 14.40 -2.32 27.40
C ARG A 231 14.43 -2.88 26.00
N GLY A 232 13.35 -3.49 25.51
CA GLY A 232 13.32 -3.96 24.12
C GLY A 232 13.49 -2.79 23.15
N ASN A 233 14.26 -2.95 22.08
CA ASN A 233 14.16 -2.06 20.92
C ASN A 233 12.90 -2.41 20.11
N LEU A 234 12.47 -1.52 19.23
CA LEU A 234 11.44 -1.82 18.23
C LEU A 234 11.90 -1.32 16.86
N ALA A 235 12.10 -2.27 15.94
CA ALA A 235 12.78 -2.01 14.68
C ALA A 235 14.07 -1.21 14.96
N ASN A 236 14.24 -0.06 14.31
CA ASN A 236 15.42 0.78 14.49
C ASN A 236 15.33 1.81 15.63
N GLY A 237 14.24 1.88 16.39
CA GLY A 237 14.16 2.70 17.59
C GLY A 237 14.80 2.00 18.79
N GLY A 238 15.68 2.68 19.54
CA GLY A 238 16.38 2.13 20.70
C GLY A 238 15.44 1.86 21.89
N GLY A 239 15.74 0.83 22.67
CA GLY A 239 15.00 0.51 23.90
C GLY A 239 15.28 1.49 25.03
N GLY A 240 14.33 1.68 25.96
CA GLY A 240 14.57 2.48 27.17
C GLY A 240 15.40 1.71 28.22
N GLY A 241 15.83 2.35 29.29
CA GLY A 241 16.32 1.64 30.48
C GLY A 241 15.18 0.91 31.20
N ASN A 242 15.47 -0.25 31.79
CA ASN A 242 14.63 -0.84 32.83
C ASN A 242 15.19 -0.47 34.22
N CYS A 243 14.39 -0.67 35.25
CA CYS A 243 14.83 -0.42 36.62
C CYS A 243 16.05 -1.28 37.02
N HIS A 244 16.93 -0.82 37.90
CA HIS A 244 17.00 0.54 38.49
C HIS A 244 18.11 1.37 37.82
N ASN A 245 17.80 2.56 37.32
CA ASN A 245 18.71 3.55 36.74
C ASN A 245 19.64 3.00 35.64
N ALA A 246 19.12 2.07 34.83
CA ALA A 246 19.81 1.57 33.65
C ALA A 246 19.78 2.60 32.51
N GLY A 247 20.75 2.48 31.60
CA GLY A 247 20.89 3.40 30.46
C GLY A 247 19.95 3.07 29.31
N GLY A 248 19.61 4.07 28.50
CA GLY A 248 18.85 3.89 27.26
C GLY A 248 19.72 3.37 26.11
N GLY A 249 19.14 2.56 25.23
CA GLY A 249 19.79 2.05 24.02
C GLY A 249 19.84 3.09 22.90
N GLY A 250 20.89 3.06 22.08
CA GLY A 250 21.04 3.93 20.92
C GLY A 250 20.13 3.53 19.75
N GLY A 251 19.78 4.50 18.89
CA GLY A 251 19.01 4.24 17.68
C GLY A 251 19.80 3.46 16.62
N GLY A 252 19.09 2.75 15.74
CA GLY A 252 19.64 2.03 14.58
C GLY A 252 19.38 2.73 13.24
N HIS A 253 20.22 2.45 12.24
CA HIS A 253 19.97 2.81 10.83
C HIS A 253 20.83 2.00 9.85
N GLY A 254 21.96 2.53 9.37
CA GLY A 254 22.88 1.80 8.49
C GLY A 254 23.58 0.65 9.23
N GLY A 255 23.78 0.82 10.54
CA GLY A 255 24.17 -0.23 11.47
C GLY A 255 23.15 -0.41 12.61
N ILE A 256 23.47 -1.30 13.54
CA ILE A 256 22.74 -1.47 14.81
C ILE A 256 23.13 -0.35 15.78
N GLY A 257 22.20 0.05 16.65
CA GLY A 257 22.47 0.94 17.77
C GLY A 257 23.19 0.22 18.90
N GLY A 258 23.84 1.00 19.77
CA GLY A 258 24.49 0.52 20.97
C GLY A 258 23.50 0.18 22.10
N MET A 259 23.88 -0.72 22.98
CA MET A 259 23.12 -1.04 24.19
C MET A 259 23.39 0.00 25.29
N GLY A 260 22.38 0.29 26.10
CA GLY A 260 22.52 1.10 27.31
C GLY A 260 23.25 0.36 28.43
N GLY A 261 23.79 1.12 29.37
CA GLY A 261 24.53 0.60 30.53
C GLY A 261 23.64 -0.13 31.53
N ARG A 262 24.29 -0.93 32.38
CA ARG A 262 23.67 -1.77 33.40
C ARG A 262 22.91 -0.96 34.46
N SER A 263 22.03 -1.64 35.19
CA SER A 263 21.32 -1.04 36.32
C SER A 263 22.26 -0.68 37.48
N ALA A 264 21.78 0.10 38.43
CA ALA A 264 22.54 0.56 39.59
C ALA A 264 23.02 -0.60 40.49
N THR A 265 24.03 -0.35 41.31
CA THR A 265 24.52 -1.31 42.31
C THR A 265 23.41 -1.80 43.26
N GLY A 266 22.43 -0.94 43.60
CA GLY A 266 21.26 -1.32 44.41
C GLY A 266 20.38 -2.40 43.77
N ASP A 267 20.46 -2.56 42.45
CA ASP A 267 19.76 -3.55 41.64
C ASP A 267 20.69 -4.65 41.11
N ALA A 268 21.86 -4.81 41.73
CA ALA A 268 22.86 -5.82 41.39
C ALA A 268 23.47 -5.71 39.96
N GLU A 269 23.51 -4.52 39.38
CA GLU A 269 24.23 -4.23 38.12
C GLU A 269 23.84 -5.16 36.96
N ARG A 270 22.53 -5.37 36.78
CA ARG A 270 21.96 -6.30 35.80
C ARG A 270 22.03 -5.70 34.39
N ASP A 271 22.07 -6.57 33.38
CA ASP A 271 22.04 -6.21 31.95
C ASP A 271 20.64 -5.76 31.49
N GLU A 272 20.11 -4.74 32.16
CA GLU A 272 18.77 -4.18 32.00
C GLU A 272 18.77 -2.82 31.28
N GLY A 273 19.92 -2.43 30.74
CA GLY A 273 20.03 -1.33 29.79
C GLY A 273 19.21 -1.60 28.53
N GLY A 274 18.78 -0.51 27.89
CA GLY A 274 18.02 -0.56 26.65
C GLY A 274 18.79 -1.22 25.53
N LEU A 275 18.13 -2.11 24.79
CA LEU A 275 18.69 -2.74 23.61
C LEU A 275 18.83 -1.71 22.48
N GLY A 276 19.90 -1.81 21.70
CA GLY A 276 20.12 -0.94 20.55
C GLY A 276 19.11 -1.18 19.43
N GLY A 277 18.78 -0.12 18.68
CA GLY A 277 17.92 -0.22 17.50
C GLY A 277 18.52 -1.11 16.41
N ALA A 278 17.69 -1.85 15.68
CA ALA A 278 18.14 -2.70 14.59
C ALA A 278 18.60 -1.88 13.37
N ALA A 279 19.51 -2.45 12.58
CA ALA A 279 19.86 -1.93 11.27
C ALA A 279 18.68 -2.07 10.30
N LEU A 280 18.54 -1.14 9.35
CA LEU A 280 17.58 -1.20 8.26
C LEU A 280 18.31 -1.62 6.98
N SER A 281 17.69 -2.49 6.18
CA SER A 281 18.17 -2.88 4.86
C SER A 281 17.18 -2.48 3.79
N TYR A 282 17.64 -1.69 2.82
CA TYR A 282 16.88 -1.25 1.66
C TYR A 282 17.81 -0.73 0.57
N LEU A 283 17.32 -0.72 -0.68
CA LEU A 283 17.95 -0.01 -1.78
C LEU A 283 17.70 1.49 -1.66
N ILE A 284 18.77 2.26 -1.49
CA ILE A 284 18.68 3.71 -1.23
C ILE A 284 18.15 4.51 -2.44
N PHE A 285 18.12 3.91 -3.63
CA PHE A 285 17.52 4.52 -4.82
C PHE A 285 15.99 4.62 -4.73
N ASP A 286 15.37 3.58 -4.16
CA ASP A 286 13.91 3.43 -4.15
C ASP A 286 13.32 3.92 -2.83
N ARG A 287 14.15 3.91 -1.78
CA ARG A 287 13.72 4.19 -0.41
C ARG A 287 14.77 4.97 0.35
N PHE A 288 14.32 5.79 1.29
CA PHE A 288 15.17 6.30 2.35
C PHE A 288 14.36 6.41 3.64
N THR A 289 15.04 6.41 4.78
CA THR A 289 14.40 6.54 6.09
C THR A 289 15.22 7.45 6.99
N PHE A 290 14.63 7.85 8.11
CA PHE A 290 15.34 8.58 9.16
C PHE A 290 16.17 7.64 10.04
N GLY A 291 17.17 8.21 10.71
CA GLY A 291 17.82 7.55 11.83
C GLY A 291 16.83 7.29 12.95
N GLY A 292 16.93 6.13 13.62
CA GLY A 292 16.13 5.82 14.80
C GLY A 292 16.48 6.73 15.97
N GLY A 293 15.49 7.05 16.80
CA GLY A 293 15.74 7.73 18.08
C GLY A 293 16.37 6.77 19.09
N GLY A 294 17.19 7.29 20.00
CA GLY A 294 17.65 6.55 21.17
C GLY A 294 16.56 6.46 22.23
N GLY A 295 16.64 5.46 23.13
CA GLY A 295 15.74 5.33 24.28
C GLY A 295 16.16 6.21 25.45
N ALA A 296 15.22 6.49 26.35
CA ALA A 296 15.50 7.22 27.59
C ALA A 296 16.22 6.34 28.63
N GLY A 297 17.00 6.97 29.51
CA GLY A 297 17.49 6.32 30.73
C GLY A 297 16.35 6.10 31.74
N GLU A 298 16.55 5.21 32.69
CA GLU A 298 15.68 5.04 33.86
C GLU A 298 16.11 5.99 34.98
N GLY A 299 15.18 6.44 35.82
CA GLY A 299 15.48 7.40 36.88
C GLY A 299 14.37 7.52 37.90
N ASN A 300 14.77 7.88 39.12
CA ASN A 300 13.89 8.12 40.26
C ASN A 300 14.13 9.46 40.97
N ASP A 301 15.15 10.24 40.56
CA ASP A 301 15.56 11.49 41.20
C ASP A 301 15.50 12.72 40.26
N ASP A 302 14.68 12.65 39.20
CA ASP A 302 14.43 13.73 38.21
C ASP A 302 15.67 14.26 37.45
N GLY A 303 16.80 13.54 37.45
CA GLY A 303 18.02 13.96 36.75
C GLY A 303 18.55 12.96 35.71
N GLY A 304 17.75 11.96 35.34
CA GLY A 304 17.98 11.14 34.16
C GLY A 304 17.75 11.91 32.86
N SER A 305 18.07 11.30 31.71
CA SER A 305 17.99 11.98 30.42
C SER A 305 17.22 11.24 29.34
N SER A 306 16.63 12.04 28.43
CA SER A 306 15.92 11.55 27.26
C SER A 306 16.90 11.03 26.21
N GLY A 307 16.43 10.15 25.33
CA GLY A 307 17.22 9.69 24.18
C GLY A 307 17.40 10.79 23.12
N GLY A 308 18.51 10.72 22.39
CA GLY A 308 18.80 11.59 21.26
C GLY A 308 17.88 11.33 20.06
N ARG A 309 17.57 12.39 19.32
CA ARG A 309 16.81 12.30 18.05
C ARG A 309 17.69 11.73 16.94
N GLY A 310 17.12 10.94 16.05
CA GLY A 310 17.82 10.46 14.86
C GLY A 310 18.01 11.56 13.81
N GLY A 311 18.96 11.37 12.90
CA GLY A 311 19.19 12.25 11.76
C GLY A 311 18.07 12.16 10.71
N GLY A 312 17.80 13.26 10.03
CA GLY A 312 16.81 13.35 8.96
C GLY A 312 17.29 12.74 7.64
N ALA A 313 16.68 13.15 6.54
CA ALA A 313 17.07 12.75 5.19
C ALA A 313 17.40 13.95 4.33
N VAL A 314 18.46 13.85 3.53
CA VAL A 314 18.87 14.84 2.53
C VAL A 314 18.81 14.17 1.15
N LEU A 315 18.05 14.73 0.21
CA LEU A 315 18.02 14.31 -1.18
C LEU A 315 18.27 15.52 -2.07
N ILE A 316 19.39 15.51 -2.79
CA ILE A 316 19.76 16.59 -3.70
C ILE A 316 20.20 16.00 -5.03
N ARG A 317 19.62 16.54 -6.11
CA ARG A 317 20.12 16.33 -7.47
C ARG A 317 20.60 17.66 -8.03
N ALA A 318 21.82 17.71 -8.52
CA ALA A 318 22.38 18.92 -9.11
C ALA A 318 23.22 18.58 -10.35
N ASN A 319 23.25 19.48 -11.35
CA ASN A 319 24.07 19.27 -12.55
C ASN A 319 25.55 19.11 -12.20
N SER A 320 26.03 19.87 -11.21
CA SER A 320 27.34 19.67 -10.59
C SER A 320 27.33 20.18 -9.15
N PHE A 321 28.23 19.64 -8.33
CA PHE A 321 28.45 20.08 -6.96
C PHE A 321 29.85 20.65 -6.78
N GLN A 322 29.94 21.74 -6.02
CA GLN A 322 31.17 22.28 -5.46
C GLN A 322 30.92 22.61 -3.98
N CYS A 323 31.27 21.69 -3.08
CA CYS A 323 31.09 21.84 -1.65
C CYS A 323 32.44 21.85 -0.93
N THR A 324 32.81 23.01 -0.37
CA THR A 324 33.89 23.09 0.63
C THR A 324 33.36 23.06 2.06
N GLY A 325 32.06 23.34 2.24
CA GLY A 325 31.31 23.18 3.47
C GLY A 325 30.80 21.76 3.70
N VAL A 326 29.83 21.62 4.61
CA VAL A 326 29.36 20.31 5.11
C VAL A 326 27.91 20.05 4.69
N ILE A 327 27.63 18.79 4.33
CA ILE A 327 26.26 18.26 4.18
C ILE A 327 26.08 17.20 5.26
N ARG A 328 25.10 17.39 6.17
CA ARG A 328 24.96 16.53 7.36
C ARG A 328 23.54 16.09 7.66
N ALA A 329 23.43 14.84 8.13
CA ALA A 329 22.22 14.23 8.69
C ALA A 329 22.59 13.41 9.94
N ALA A 330 23.25 14.02 10.91
CA ALA A 330 23.74 13.34 12.11
C ALA A 330 22.61 13.04 13.10
N GLY A 331 22.76 11.94 13.84
CA GLY A 331 21.98 11.71 15.06
C GLY A 331 22.44 12.62 16.19
N LEU A 332 21.53 13.06 17.05
CA LEU A 332 21.88 13.87 18.21
C LEU A 332 22.42 12.98 19.33
N ALA A 333 23.42 13.51 20.04
CA ALA A 333 23.82 12.95 21.32
C ALA A 333 22.67 13.06 22.33
N ALA A 334 22.63 12.13 23.28
CA ALA A 334 21.80 12.29 24.46
C ALA A 334 22.51 13.16 25.49
N GLU A 335 21.73 13.95 26.23
CA GLU A 335 22.25 14.77 27.31
C GLU A 335 22.77 13.89 28.46
N PRO A 336 23.79 14.33 29.21
CA PRO A 336 24.26 13.62 30.39
C PRO A 336 23.21 13.66 31.52
N SER A 337 23.09 12.56 32.26
CA SER A 337 22.36 12.54 33.53
C SER A 337 23.11 13.38 34.57
N GLN A 338 22.39 14.26 35.26
CA GLN A 338 22.95 15.23 36.22
C GLN A 338 22.81 14.77 37.69
N SER A 339 22.11 13.67 37.94
CA SER A 339 21.82 13.14 39.28
C SER A 339 22.17 11.66 39.36
N SER A 340 21.64 10.99 40.38
CA SER A 340 21.74 9.55 40.59
C SER A 340 20.85 8.72 39.66
N ASP A 341 20.73 9.07 38.37
CA ASP A 341 19.85 8.39 37.40
C ASP A 341 20.59 7.84 36.17
N GLY A 342 19.92 7.02 35.37
CA GLY A 342 20.41 6.51 34.09
C GLY A 342 20.33 7.55 32.97
N ALA A 343 21.24 7.44 32.00
CA ALA A 343 21.30 8.36 30.86
C ALA A 343 20.69 7.76 29.57
N GLY A 344 20.13 8.62 28.73
CA GLY A 344 19.53 8.25 27.45
C GLY A 344 20.55 7.84 26.38
N GLY A 345 20.11 7.04 25.41
CA GLY A 345 20.93 6.62 24.27
C GLY A 345 20.95 7.66 23.14
N GLY A 346 22.02 7.67 22.34
CA GLY A 346 22.16 8.56 21.20
C GLY A 346 21.27 8.18 20.00
N GLY A 347 20.85 9.16 19.21
CA GLY A 347 20.09 8.93 17.98
C GLY A 347 20.98 8.42 16.84
N ALA A 348 20.45 7.64 15.90
CA ALA A 348 21.22 7.18 14.74
C ALA A 348 21.39 8.28 13.68
N GLY A 349 22.42 8.16 12.85
CA GLY A 349 22.58 8.95 11.64
C GLY A 349 21.47 8.68 10.61
N GLY A 350 21.13 9.71 9.85
CA GLY A 350 20.06 9.71 8.85
C GLY A 350 20.48 9.20 7.47
N ALA A 351 19.86 9.73 6.41
CA ALA A 351 20.16 9.39 5.03
C ALA A 351 20.63 10.61 4.23
N VAL A 352 21.65 10.45 3.37
CA VAL A 352 22.10 11.50 2.44
C VAL A 352 22.23 10.94 1.03
N LEU A 353 21.50 11.50 0.06
CA LEU A 353 21.46 11.07 -1.33
C LEU A 353 21.86 12.25 -2.22
N LEU A 354 23.05 12.18 -2.82
CA LEU A 354 23.58 13.20 -3.72
C LEU A 354 23.82 12.59 -5.11
N ARG A 355 23.19 13.15 -6.14
CA ARG A 355 23.25 12.60 -7.51
C ARG A 355 23.55 13.71 -8.52
N SER A 356 24.51 13.47 -9.41
CA SER A 356 24.96 14.41 -10.43
C SER A 356 25.25 13.74 -11.78
N PRO A 357 24.87 14.33 -12.92
CA PRO A 357 25.32 13.85 -14.23
C PRO A 357 26.81 14.15 -14.48
N ASP A 358 27.42 15.08 -13.73
CA ASP A 358 28.82 15.48 -13.92
C ASP A 358 29.63 15.29 -12.63
N VAL A 359 30.34 16.33 -12.17
CA VAL A 359 31.20 16.26 -11.00
C VAL A 359 30.40 16.48 -9.72
N LEU A 360 30.57 15.57 -8.76
CA LEU A 360 30.15 15.72 -7.38
C LEU A 360 31.42 15.93 -6.54
N ASP A 361 31.82 17.19 -6.35
CA ASP A 361 32.88 17.57 -5.41
C ASP A 361 32.22 18.09 -4.13
N CYS A 362 32.02 17.22 -3.14
CA CYS A 362 31.59 17.63 -1.82
C CYS A 362 32.48 16.99 -0.76
N ARG A 363 33.43 17.78 -0.28
CA ARG A 363 34.55 17.32 0.55
C ARG A 363 34.12 16.69 1.86
N THR A 364 32.96 17.06 2.39
CA THR A 364 32.46 16.57 3.69
C THR A 364 30.97 16.23 3.62
N VAL A 365 30.66 14.94 3.72
CA VAL A 365 29.30 14.39 3.80
C VAL A 365 29.17 13.51 5.03
N GLU A 366 28.24 13.84 5.93
CA GLU A 366 28.20 13.26 7.27
C GLU A 366 26.81 12.72 7.61
N ALA A 367 26.75 11.46 8.05
CA ALA A 367 25.59 10.88 8.72
C ALA A 367 26.03 10.02 9.91
N PRO A 368 26.81 10.55 10.88
CA PRO A 368 27.23 9.79 12.04
C PRO A 368 26.08 9.60 13.05
N GLY A 369 26.22 8.59 13.89
CA GLY A 369 25.37 8.42 15.07
C GLY A 369 25.73 9.38 16.20
N GLY A 370 24.75 9.72 17.03
CA GLY A 370 24.92 10.52 18.23
C GLY A 370 25.51 9.71 19.39
N ARG A 371 26.28 10.37 20.25
CA ARG A 371 26.86 9.76 21.46
C ARG A 371 25.78 9.49 22.52
N GLY A 372 25.91 8.39 23.27
CA GLY A 372 25.08 8.12 24.44
C GLY A 372 25.38 9.06 25.62
N GLY A 373 24.39 9.35 26.46
CA GLY A 373 24.57 10.27 27.57
C GLY A 373 25.50 9.72 28.65
N ASP A 374 26.34 10.58 29.21
CA ASP A 374 27.18 10.24 30.37
C ASP A 374 26.35 10.27 31.67
N VAL A 375 26.80 9.57 32.70
CA VAL A 375 26.31 9.73 34.07
C VAL A 375 27.33 10.57 34.84
N ALA A 376 26.91 11.72 35.37
CA ALA A 376 27.81 12.67 36.00
C ALA A 376 28.18 12.34 37.47
N THR A 377 27.39 11.51 38.16
CA THR A 377 27.67 11.16 39.56
C THR A 377 28.83 10.19 39.71
N SER A 378 29.67 10.43 40.72
CA SER A 378 30.82 9.60 41.07
C SER A 378 30.60 8.70 42.29
N ASP A 379 29.43 8.80 42.94
CA ASP A 379 29.19 8.19 44.26
C ASP A 379 28.80 6.72 44.18
N HIS A 380 28.21 6.30 43.07
CA HIS A 380 27.80 4.93 42.79
C HIS A 380 27.68 4.70 41.27
N VAL A 381 27.69 3.44 40.85
CA VAL A 381 27.63 3.09 39.44
C VAL A 381 26.18 3.06 38.96
N LEU A 382 25.92 3.67 37.81
CA LEU A 382 24.62 3.76 37.13
C LEU A 382 24.83 3.58 35.63
N GLY A 383 23.76 3.38 34.87
CA GLY A 383 23.81 3.07 33.44
C GLY A 383 23.95 4.29 32.52
N PRO A 384 25.08 4.47 31.82
CA PRO A 384 25.21 5.45 30.75
C PRO A 384 24.45 5.03 29.48
N GLY A 385 24.23 5.96 28.57
CA GLY A 385 23.52 5.69 27.32
C GLY A 385 24.34 4.92 26.28
N GLY A 386 23.67 4.10 25.46
CA GLY A 386 24.25 3.51 24.26
C GLY A 386 24.43 4.52 23.13
N GLY A 387 25.47 4.36 22.31
CA GLY A 387 25.71 5.21 21.13
C GLY A 387 24.78 4.87 19.96
N GLY A 388 24.38 5.86 19.17
CA GLY A 388 23.56 5.67 17.97
C GLY A 388 24.37 5.11 16.79
N ALA A 389 23.70 4.38 15.90
CA ALA A 389 24.32 3.83 14.69
C ALA A 389 24.66 4.90 13.66
N GLY A 390 25.59 4.58 12.75
CA GLY A 390 25.82 5.37 11.54
C GLY A 390 24.66 5.30 10.54
N GLY A 391 24.56 6.32 9.69
CA GLY A 391 23.52 6.50 8.69
C GLY A 391 23.80 5.85 7.33
N ARG A 392 23.11 6.29 6.27
CA ARG A 392 23.31 5.78 4.91
C ARG A 392 23.58 6.93 3.94
N VAL A 393 24.59 6.79 3.10
CA VAL A 393 25.00 7.82 2.13
C VAL A 393 25.04 7.22 0.74
N LEU A 394 24.42 7.89 -0.24
CA LEU A 394 24.57 7.64 -1.67
C LEU A 394 25.26 8.82 -2.34
N LEU A 395 26.36 8.54 -3.05
CA LEU A 395 27.06 9.49 -3.90
C LEU A 395 27.09 8.96 -5.33
N GLN A 396 26.45 9.68 -6.27
CA GLN A 396 26.45 9.32 -7.69
C GLN A 396 26.95 10.50 -8.55
N GLY A 397 27.92 10.24 -9.41
CA GLY A 397 28.52 11.26 -10.27
C GLY A 397 29.56 10.68 -11.23
N ARG A 398 29.83 11.39 -12.33
CA ARG A 398 30.89 11.04 -13.29
C ARG A 398 32.29 11.20 -12.68
N GLY A 399 32.47 12.22 -11.85
CA GLY A 399 33.65 12.43 -11.02
C GLY A 399 33.23 12.67 -9.59
N LEU A 400 33.92 12.04 -8.63
CA LEU A 400 33.56 12.08 -7.22
C LEU A 400 34.76 12.56 -6.39
N VAL A 401 34.59 13.63 -5.63
CA VAL A 401 35.53 14.10 -4.61
C VAL A 401 34.76 14.24 -3.31
N TYR A 402 35.07 13.40 -2.33
CA TYR A 402 34.32 13.37 -1.08
C TYR A 402 35.14 12.79 0.07
N THR A 403 34.76 13.18 1.28
CA THR A 403 35.03 12.47 2.52
C THR A 403 33.69 12.20 3.18
N SER A 404 33.46 10.95 3.59
CA SER A 404 32.21 10.53 4.20
C SER A 404 32.43 10.08 5.65
N ASN A 405 31.60 10.54 6.57
CA ASN A 405 31.55 10.02 7.94
C ASN A 405 30.19 9.37 8.22
N VAL A 406 30.20 8.05 8.40
CA VAL A 406 29.04 7.26 8.82
C VAL A 406 29.38 6.44 10.07
N ASN A 407 30.27 6.97 10.92
CA ASN A 407 30.67 6.29 12.15
C ASN A 407 29.52 6.25 13.17
N PRO A 408 29.44 5.23 14.02
CA PRO A 408 28.52 5.25 15.15
C PRO A 408 28.96 6.29 16.18
N GLY A 409 28.01 6.74 16.99
CA GLY A 409 28.32 7.48 18.21
C GLY A 409 28.93 6.56 19.26
N SER A 410 29.78 7.09 20.13
CA SER A 410 30.32 6.31 21.26
C SER A 410 29.28 6.11 22.36
N ALA A 411 29.48 5.09 23.20
CA ALA A 411 28.75 4.95 24.45
C ALA A 411 29.04 6.10 25.42
N GLY A 412 28.07 6.39 26.27
CA GLY A 412 28.24 7.23 27.45
C GLY A 412 29.20 6.58 28.46
N GLN A 413 29.70 7.38 29.39
CA GLN A 413 30.62 7.00 30.45
C GLN A 413 30.01 7.30 31.82
N SER A 414 30.37 6.49 32.81
CA SER A 414 30.10 6.75 34.21
C SER A 414 31.27 7.53 34.83
N ALA A 415 30.95 8.57 35.59
CA ALA A 415 31.94 9.30 36.38
C ALA A 415 32.45 8.51 37.61
N PHE A 416 31.85 7.36 37.93
CA PHE A 416 32.33 6.48 38.99
C PHE A 416 33.72 5.91 38.62
N PRO A 417 34.73 6.01 39.50
CA PRO A 417 36.09 5.55 39.21
C PRO A 417 36.15 4.08 38.79
N GLY A 418 36.64 3.82 37.58
CA GLY A 418 36.82 2.46 37.05
C GLY A 418 35.58 1.82 36.43
N ALA A 419 34.43 2.51 36.40
CA ALA A 419 33.20 1.97 35.82
C ALA A 419 33.17 2.02 34.27
N GLY A 420 33.91 2.94 33.65
CA GLY A 420 33.92 3.11 32.19
C GLY A 420 32.51 3.34 31.63
N SER A 421 32.13 2.58 30.59
CA SER A 421 30.78 2.66 30.02
C SER A 421 29.72 1.87 30.80
N HIS A 422 30.10 1.16 31.86
CA HIS A 422 29.23 0.29 32.65
C HIS A 422 28.35 -0.64 31.80
N GLY A 423 28.94 -1.24 30.76
CA GLY A 423 28.25 -2.16 29.84
C GLY A 423 27.57 -1.48 28.64
N ALA A 424 27.52 -0.15 28.57
CA ALA A 424 27.01 0.55 27.40
C ALA A 424 27.93 0.37 26.19
N THR A 425 27.34 0.28 24.99
CA THR A 425 28.05 0.08 23.72
C THR A 425 27.66 1.15 22.68
N PRO A 426 28.41 1.33 21.58
CA PRO A 426 29.75 0.82 21.32
C PRO A 426 30.75 1.39 22.32
N SER A 427 31.43 0.50 23.06
CA SER A 427 32.58 0.87 23.88
C SER A 427 33.83 0.81 22.99
N SER A 428 34.68 1.83 23.07
CA SER A 428 36.05 1.69 22.58
C SER A 428 36.68 0.51 23.34
N PRO A 429 37.49 -0.36 22.69
CA PRO A 429 38.10 -1.54 23.33
C PRO A 429 38.80 -1.23 24.67
N ASP A 430 39.21 0.03 24.90
CA ASP A 430 39.99 0.44 26.07
C ASP A 430 39.35 1.55 26.93
N GLY A 431 38.05 1.84 26.79
CA GLY A 431 37.34 2.77 27.71
C GLY A 431 37.84 4.24 27.70
N GLY A 432 38.65 4.65 26.73
CA GLY A 432 39.07 6.05 26.51
C GLY A 432 38.51 6.63 25.20
N PRO A 433 38.43 7.97 25.05
CA PRO A 433 38.13 8.61 23.77
C PRO A 433 39.21 8.25 22.74
N LEU A 434 38.81 7.99 21.50
CA LEU A 434 39.77 7.83 20.40
C LEU A 434 40.61 9.12 20.29
N PRO A 435 41.95 9.04 20.31
CA PRO A 435 42.81 10.23 20.34
C PRO A 435 42.69 11.14 19.11
N ASP A 436 42.01 10.71 18.04
CA ASP A 436 42.04 11.36 16.73
C ASP A 436 40.69 11.41 15.99
N GLY A 437 39.58 10.92 16.56
CA GLY A 437 38.33 10.80 15.81
C GLY A 437 38.42 9.90 14.58
N GLY A 438 39.43 9.00 14.53
CA GLY A 438 39.62 8.03 13.47
C GLY A 438 38.49 6.99 13.42
N PRO A 439 38.31 6.30 12.28
CA PRO A 439 37.27 5.30 12.13
C PRO A 439 37.50 4.12 13.09
N PHE A 440 36.41 3.59 13.65
CA PHE A 440 36.40 2.25 14.24
C PHE A 440 36.86 1.27 13.16
N THR A 441 38.05 0.68 13.30
CA THR A 441 38.53 -0.37 12.40
C THR A 441 37.74 -1.69 12.57
N ASP A 442 36.88 -1.77 13.58
CA ASP A 442 35.86 -2.81 13.77
C ASP A 442 34.43 -2.24 13.81
N GLY A 443 34.19 -1.14 13.07
CA GLY A 443 32.87 -0.50 12.94
C GLY A 443 31.81 -1.37 12.26
N GLY A 444 32.06 -2.66 12.05
CA GLY A 444 31.40 -3.52 11.07
C GLY A 444 29.89 -3.69 11.23
N VAL A 445 29.34 -3.57 12.44
CA VAL A 445 27.89 -3.71 12.69
C VAL A 445 27.19 -2.42 13.11
N PHE A 446 27.89 -1.47 13.74
CA PHE A 446 27.29 -0.21 14.23
C PHE A 446 27.44 0.95 13.23
N ALA A 447 28.46 0.90 12.37
CA ALA A 447 28.68 1.92 11.36
C ALA A 447 27.62 1.85 10.26
N GLY A 448 27.47 2.98 9.57
CA GLY A 448 26.59 3.12 8.45
C GLY A 448 27.18 2.61 7.14
N ASN A 449 26.49 2.89 6.04
CA ASN A 449 26.90 2.50 4.70
C ASN A 449 27.12 3.72 3.80
N VAL A 450 28.17 3.66 2.99
CA VAL A 450 28.43 4.63 1.91
C VAL A 450 28.40 3.87 0.59
N GLN A 451 27.39 4.17 -0.23
CA GLN A 451 27.24 3.63 -1.57
C GLN A 451 27.72 4.67 -2.59
N VAL A 452 28.71 4.25 -3.38
CA VAL A 452 29.35 5.12 -4.37
C VAL A 452 29.10 4.57 -5.76
N LEU A 453 28.53 5.41 -6.62
CA LEU A 453 28.30 5.14 -8.02
C LEU A 453 29.12 6.12 -8.86
N ALA A 454 30.29 5.67 -9.31
CA ALA A 454 31.17 6.43 -10.20
C ALA A 454 30.68 6.38 -11.67
N GLN A 455 29.42 6.75 -11.86
CA GLN A 455 28.75 6.88 -13.15
C GLN A 455 27.80 8.07 -13.10
N PRO A 456 27.57 8.76 -14.23
CA PRO A 456 26.69 9.92 -14.25
C PRO A 456 25.27 9.54 -13.83
N TYR A 457 24.61 10.42 -13.07
CA TYR A 457 23.17 10.39 -12.93
C TYR A 457 22.53 10.77 -14.26
N GLN A 458 21.77 9.85 -14.85
CA GLN A 458 21.06 10.09 -16.10
C GLN A 458 19.67 9.47 -15.98
N LEU A 459 18.68 10.16 -16.54
CA LEU A 459 17.40 9.52 -16.79
C LEU A 459 17.61 8.50 -17.91
N PRO A 460 17.02 7.29 -17.81
CA PRO A 460 17.00 6.37 -18.93
C PRO A 460 16.33 7.03 -20.15
N GLY A 461 16.86 6.75 -21.33
CA GLY A 461 16.26 7.10 -22.61
C GLY A 461 14.87 6.48 -22.76
N THR A 462 13.97 7.21 -23.40
CA THR A 462 12.61 6.76 -23.70
C THR A 462 12.67 5.52 -24.61
N PRO A 463 12.11 4.37 -24.19
CA PRO A 463 12.03 3.19 -25.05
C PRO A 463 11.20 3.45 -26.31
N VAL A 464 11.51 2.72 -27.38
CA VAL A 464 10.75 2.72 -28.63
C VAL A 464 10.21 1.34 -28.88
N ILE A 465 8.89 1.22 -29.02
CA ILE A 465 8.23 -0.03 -29.43
C ILE A 465 8.24 -0.11 -30.95
N THR A 466 8.67 -1.25 -31.46
CA THR A 466 8.73 -1.58 -32.89
C THR A 466 7.79 -2.72 -33.28
N VAL A 467 7.45 -3.59 -32.33
CA VAL A 467 6.45 -4.66 -32.48
C VAL A 467 5.53 -4.63 -31.27
N PRO A 468 4.19 -4.62 -31.46
CA PRO A 468 3.49 -4.52 -32.74
C PRO A 468 3.76 -3.19 -33.48
N ALA A 469 3.59 -3.16 -34.79
CA ALA A 469 3.60 -1.93 -35.58
C ALA A 469 2.30 -1.14 -35.39
N ALA A 470 2.37 0.18 -35.61
CA ALA A 470 1.20 1.04 -35.44
C ALA A 470 0.06 0.66 -36.42
N GLY A 471 -1.09 0.29 -35.86
CA GLY A 471 -2.28 -0.16 -36.59
C GLY A 471 -2.26 -1.64 -36.98
N GLU A 472 -1.25 -2.41 -36.55
CA GLU A 472 -1.13 -3.82 -36.88
C GLU A 472 -2.29 -4.64 -36.30
N VAL A 473 -2.83 -5.56 -37.10
CA VAL A 473 -3.72 -6.62 -36.63
C VAL A 473 -2.87 -7.86 -36.49
N ILE A 474 -2.60 -8.27 -35.25
CA ILE A 474 -1.79 -9.45 -34.96
C ILE A 474 -2.67 -10.71 -34.98
N ASP A 475 -2.04 -11.87 -35.09
CA ASP A 475 -2.68 -13.19 -35.19
C ASP A 475 -2.72 -13.97 -33.87
N THR A 476 -2.37 -13.30 -32.75
CA THR A 476 -2.39 -13.88 -31.41
C THR A 476 -2.98 -12.92 -30.37
N THR A 477 -3.60 -13.47 -29.33
CA THR A 477 -4.06 -12.73 -28.14
C THR A 477 -2.95 -12.57 -27.09
N ARG A 478 -1.81 -13.27 -27.24
CA ARG A 478 -0.61 -13.14 -26.39
C ARG A 478 0.51 -12.45 -27.17
N PRO A 479 0.45 -11.12 -27.38
CA PRO A 479 1.39 -10.42 -28.23
C PRO A 479 2.84 -10.55 -27.75
N ARG A 480 3.74 -10.55 -28.71
CA ARG A 480 5.15 -10.24 -28.50
C ARG A 480 5.36 -8.73 -28.65
N PHE A 481 6.07 -8.16 -27.69
CA PHE A 481 6.51 -6.77 -27.70
C PHE A 481 8.01 -6.72 -27.96
N GLU A 482 8.43 -5.96 -28.97
CA GLU A 482 9.84 -5.75 -29.29
C GLU A 482 10.14 -4.27 -29.46
N GLY A 483 11.36 -3.88 -29.11
CA GLY A 483 11.78 -2.50 -29.26
C GLY A 483 13.22 -2.27 -28.89
N THR A 484 13.58 -0.99 -28.81
CA THR A 484 14.91 -0.53 -28.41
C THR A 484 14.82 0.36 -27.18
N ALA A 485 15.78 0.22 -26.27
CA ALA A 485 16.00 1.08 -25.11
C ALA A 485 17.51 1.20 -24.84
N ASP A 486 17.88 1.98 -23.84
CA ASP A 486 19.29 2.13 -23.45
C ASP A 486 19.90 0.80 -23.00
N THR A 487 21.20 0.64 -23.26
CA THR A 487 21.94 -0.62 -23.08
C THR A 487 22.46 -0.86 -21.67
N THR A 488 22.48 0.15 -20.81
CA THR A 488 23.10 0.08 -19.47
C THR A 488 22.08 0.14 -18.35
N GLY A 489 21.58 -1.04 -17.99
CA GLY A 489 20.87 -1.25 -16.72
C GLY A 489 19.40 -0.82 -16.60
N PRO A 490 18.65 -0.40 -17.65
CA PRO A 490 17.23 -0.17 -17.43
C PRO A 490 16.42 -1.48 -17.42
N VAL A 491 15.40 -1.54 -16.58
CA VAL A 491 14.28 -2.47 -16.76
C VAL A 491 13.23 -1.74 -17.60
N VAL A 492 12.85 -2.34 -18.73
CA VAL A 492 11.79 -1.82 -19.60
C VAL A 492 10.47 -2.44 -19.19
N HIS A 493 9.56 -1.60 -18.71
CA HIS A 493 8.20 -1.96 -18.34
C HIS A 493 7.24 -1.74 -19.52
N ILE A 494 6.51 -2.79 -19.89
CA ILE A 494 5.53 -2.78 -20.97
C ILE A 494 4.12 -2.73 -20.39
N VAL A 495 3.30 -1.81 -20.90
CA VAL A 495 1.96 -1.57 -20.40
C VAL A 495 0.98 -1.51 -21.55
N VAL A 496 -0.10 -2.28 -21.43
CA VAL A 496 -1.20 -2.34 -22.38
C VAL A 496 -2.47 -1.85 -21.70
N ASP A 497 -3.15 -0.89 -22.31
CA ASP A 497 -4.42 -0.32 -21.83
C ASP A 497 -4.39 0.17 -20.37
N GLY A 498 -3.22 0.66 -19.94
CA GLY A 498 -2.99 1.16 -18.59
C GLY A 498 -2.55 0.10 -17.57
N ARG A 499 -2.55 -1.18 -17.92
CA ARG A 499 -2.08 -2.28 -17.07
C ARG A 499 -0.69 -2.75 -17.48
N GLU A 500 0.23 -2.87 -16.52
CA GLU A 500 1.54 -3.47 -16.79
C GLU A 500 1.39 -4.95 -17.12
N VAL A 501 1.90 -5.36 -18.28
CA VAL A 501 1.83 -6.75 -18.77
C VAL A 501 3.15 -7.51 -18.54
N GLY A 502 4.22 -6.78 -18.23
CA GLY A 502 5.50 -7.35 -17.83
C GLY A 502 6.64 -6.37 -17.99
N ALA A 503 7.83 -6.83 -17.61
CA ALA A 503 9.05 -6.07 -17.69
C ALA A 503 10.21 -6.93 -18.21
N THR A 504 11.18 -6.32 -18.87
CA THR A 504 12.33 -7.02 -19.44
C THR A 504 13.57 -6.14 -19.43
N VAL A 505 14.75 -6.75 -19.33
CA VAL A 505 16.04 -6.04 -19.46
C VAL A 505 16.46 -6.06 -20.93
N PRO A 506 16.84 -4.93 -21.54
CA PRO A 506 17.39 -4.91 -22.90
C PRO A 506 18.72 -5.67 -23.00
N GLY A 507 18.97 -6.29 -24.15
CA GLY A 507 20.26 -6.87 -24.51
C GLY A 507 21.37 -5.82 -24.64
N ALA A 508 22.61 -6.28 -24.79
CA ALA A 508 23.76 -5.38 -24.98
C ALA A 508 23.69 -4.54 -26.27
N ASP A 509 22.84 -4.92 -27.22
CA ASP A 509 22.52 -4.18 -28.44
C ASP A 509 21.34 -3.21 -28.27
N GLY A 510 20.77 -3.12 -27.07
CA GLY A 510 19.66 -2.24 -26.71
C GLY A 510 18.29 -2.80 -27.08
N ARG A 511 18.22 -4.02 -27.64
CA ARG A 511 16.95 -4.64 -28.00
C ARG A 511 16.30 -5.29 -26.79
N PHE A 512 15.01 -5.07 -26.62
CA PHE A 512 14.20 -5.80 -25.65
C PHE A 512 13.13 -6.62 -26.35
N ILE A 513 12.80 -7.76 -25.77
CA ILE A 513 11.74 -8.66 -26.23
C ILE A 513 10.96 -9.11 -24.99
N LEU A 514 9.65 -8.92 -25.00
CA LEU A 514 8.73 -9.46 -23.99
C LEU A 514 7.61 -10.21 -24.71
N VAL A 515 7.43 -11.49 -24.38
CA VAL A 515 6.24 -12.24 -24.82
C VAL A 515 5.22 -12.15 -23.69
N SER A 516 4.04 -11.62 -23.97
CA SER A 516 2.97 -11.53 -22.97
C SER A 516 2.57 -12.93 -22.53
N THR A 517 2.65 -13.20 -21.22
CA THR A 517 2.12 -14.45 -20.66
C THR A 517 0.63 -14.37 -20.41
N THR A 518 0.08 -13.16 -20.21
CA THR A 518 -1.37 -12.94 -20.11
C THR A 518 -1.97 -12.70 -21.49
N SER A 519 -3.11 -13.33 -21.76
CA SER A 519 -3.90 -13.05 -22.96
C SER A 519 -4.57 -11.68 -22.86
N LEU A 520 -4.67 -11.01 -24.01
CA LEU A 520 -5.40 -9.77 -24.18
C LEU A 520 -6.75 -10.05 -24.86
N GLN A 521 -7.77 -9.29 -24.46
CA GLN A 521 -9.11 -9.43 -25.03
C GLN A 521 -9.11 -9.17 -26.53
N PRO A 522 -9.92 -9.86 -27.34
CA PRO A 522 -10.06 -9.53 -28.76
C PRO A 522 -10.45 -8.07 -29.00
N GLY A 523 -9.70 -7.35 -29.83
CA GLY A 523 -10.00 -5.98 -30.22
C GLY A 523 -8.81 -5.04 -30.18
N GLY A 524 -9.11 -3.74 -30.17
CA GLY A 524 -8.08 -2.70 -30.23
C GLY A 524 -7.44 -2.44 -28.88
N HIS A 525 -6.12 -2.33 -28.87
CA HIS A 525 -5.28 -2.07 -27.70
C HIS A 525 -4.33 -0.90 -27.94
N SER A 526 -3.81 -0.36 -26.85
CA SER A 526 -2.75 0.64 -26.84
C SER A 526 -1.60 0.18 -25.93
N VAL A 527 -0.41 0.02 -26.48
CA VAL A 527 0.81 -0.30 -25.72
C VAL A 527 1.75 0.90 -25.62
N ILE A 528 2.36 1.08 -24.46
CA ILE A 528 3.52 1.94 -24.24
C ILE A 528 4.59 1.22 -23.43
N ALA A 529 5.82 1.72 -23.53
CA ALA A 529 6.97 1.26 -22.79
C ALA A 529 7.63 2.43 -22.03
N TRP A 530 8.19 2.15 -20.86
CA TRP A 530 9.04 3.09 -20.14
C TRP A 530 10.17 2.31 -19.48
N ALA A 531 11.29 2.96 -19.23
CA ALA A 531 12.47 2.35 -18.64
C ALA A 531 12.73 2.92 -17.25
N ASP A 532 13.22 2.12 -16.31
CA ASP A 532 13.75 2.61 -15.04
C ASP A 532 15.15 2.07 -14.77
N ALA A 533 15.99 2.91 -14.16
CA ALA A 533 17.31 2.53 -13.68
C ALA A 533 17.65 3.34 -12.44
N PHE A 534 18.16 2.69 -11.39
CA PHE A 534 18.61 3.35 -10.16
C PHE A 534 17.57 4.32 -9.58
N GLY A 535 16.30 3.87 -9.47
CA GLY A 535 15.21 4.61 -8.85
C GLY A 535 14.74 5.85 -9.63
N VAL A 536 15.13 5.99 -10.90
CA VAL A 536 14.60 7.02 -11.81
C VAL A 536 14.14 6.39 -13.11
N ALA A 537 13.27 7.09 -13.83
CA ALA A 537 12.60 6.54 -14.99
C ALA A 537 12.59 7.48 -16.18
N SER A 538 12.53 6.89 -17.37
CA SER A 538 12.32 7.59 -18.62
C SER A 538 10.90 8.18 -18.66
N THR A 539 10.69 9.12 -19.58
CA THR A 539 9.32 9.38 -20.06
C THR A 539 8.77 8.13 -20.74
N ALA A 540 7.44 7.99 -20.78
CA ALA A 540 6.81 6.91 -21.53
C ALA A 540 6.98 7.10 -23.04
N SER A 541 7.07 5.98 -23.76
CA SER A 541 7.08 5.96 -25.22
C SER A 541 5.79 6.54 -25.79
N THR A 542 5.84 6.93 -27.06
CA THR A 542 4.61 7.15 -27.84
C THR A 542 3.76 5.88 -27.82
N ALA A 543 2.45 6.04 -27.66
CA ALA A 543 1.50 4.93 -27.70
C ALA A 543 1.42 4.30 -29.09
N VAL A 544 1.61 2.98 -29.14
CA VAL A 544 1.41 2.18 -30.34
C VAL A 544 0.07 1.47 -30.21
N ARG A 545 -0.82 1.70 -31.18
CA ARG A 545 -2.12 1.02 -31.24
C ARG A 545 -2.01 -0.23 -32.11
N PHE A 546 -2.63 -1.32 -31.69
CA PHE A 546 -2.68 -2.58 -32.42
C PHE A 546 -4.01 -3.30 -32.12
N THR A 547 -4.32 -4.35 -32.87
CA THR A 547 -5.56 -5.12 -32.70
C THR A 547 -5.23 -6.59 -32.55
N THR A 548 -5.72 -7.23 -31.50
CA THR A 548 -5.67 -8.69 -31.31
C THR A 548 -6.80 -9.36 -32.10
N PRO A 549 -6.61 -10.61 -32.56
CA PRO A 549 -7.60 -11.29 -33.37
C PRO A 549 -8.81 -11.71 -32.52
N GLN A 550 -9.94 -11.92 -33.19
CA GLN A 550 -11.00 -12.75 -32.61
C GLN A 550 -10.53 -14.19 -32.56
N VAL A 551 -10.71 -14.85 -31.41
CA VAL A 551 -10.43 -16.28 -31.29
C VAL A 551 -11.56 -17.06 -31.96
N VAL A 552 -11.20 -17.97 -32.86
CA VAL A 552 -12.14 -18.78 -33.63
C VAL A 552 -11.97 -20.27 -33.32
N LEU A 553 -13.07 -20.99 -33.37
CA LEU A 553 -13.16 -22.45 -33.35
C LEU A 553 -12.71 -23.06 -34.68
N ALA A 554 -12.43 -24.37 -34.67
CA ALA A 554 -12.05 -25.11 -35.87
C ALA A 554 -13.09 -25.06 -37.01
N ASP A 555 -14.37 -24.81 -36.69
CA ASP A 555 -15.46 -24.65 -37.65
C ASP A 555 -15.62 -23.21 -38.20
N GLY A 556 -14.77 -22.28 -37.74
CA GLY A 556 -14.80 -20.86 -38.11
C GLY A 556 -15.76 -20.00 -37.29
N GLY A 557 -16.47 -20.58 -36.31
CA GLY A 557 -17.28 -19.83 -35.35
C GLY A 557 -16.40 -19.03 -34.38
N ALA A 558 -16.81 -17.82 -34.01
CA ALA A 558 -16.09 -17.07 -32.98
C ALA A 558 -16.31 -17.71 -31.60
N VAL A 559 -15.26 -17.77 -30.80
CA VAL A 559 -15.36 -18.11 -29.37
C VAL A 559 -16.02 -16.93 -28.66
N GLY A 560 -17.28 -17.12 -28.28
CA GLY A 560 -18.05 -16.20 -27.44
C GLY A 560 -17.61 -16.22 -25.98
N GLN A 561 -18.04 -15.18 -25.27
CA GLN A 561 -17.78 -14.99 -23.84
C GLN A 561 -18.47 -16.08 -23.01
N ALA A 562 -17.74 -16.70 -22.08
CA ALA A 562 -18.33 -17.57 -21.07
C ALA A 562 -19.07 -16.75 -20.00
N VAL A 563 -20.16 -17.29 -19.48
CA VAL A 563 -21.00 -16.67 -18.45
C VAL A 563 -20.88 -17.47 -17.17
N LEU A 564 -20.36 -16.84 -16.12
CA LEU A 564 -20.41 -17.40 -14.77
C LEU A 564 -21.81 -17.20 -14.18
N VAL A 565 -22.40 -18.26 -13.66
CA VAL A 565 -23.76 -18.25 -13.09
C VAL A 565 -23.72 -18.30 -11.55
N VAL A 566 -22.74 -19.03 -10.99
CA VAL A 566 -22.49 -19.14 -9.55
C VAL A 566 -20.97 -19.14 -9.31
N PRO A 567 -20.47 -18.38 -8.31
CA PRO A 567 -21.18 -17.38 -7.52
C PRO A 567 -21.61 -16.18 -8.36
N ARG A 568 -22.56 -15.40 -7.85
CA ARG A 568 -22.93 -14.07 -8.36
C ARG A 568 -22.16 -13.00 -7.61
N ASN A 569 -22.14 -11.80 -8.18
CA ASN A 569 -21.43 -10.68 -7.56
C ASN A 569 -22.05 -10.32 -6.20
N GLY A 570 -21.24 -10.36 -5.14
CA GLY A 570 -21.64 -10.16 -3.75
C GLY A 570 -22.07 -11.42 -3.01
N ASP A 571 -22.01 -12.61 -3.62
CA ASP A 571 -22.36 -13.85 -2.94
C ASP A 571 -21.34 -14.21 -1.85
N THR A 572 -21.81 -14.90 -0.81
CA THR A 572 -20.97 -15.49 0.24
C THR A 572 -20.87 -17.00 0.04
N THR A 573 -19.67 -17.57 0.20
CA THR A 573 -19.36 -18.97 -0.07
C THR A 573 -18.50 -19.58 1.04
N GLY A 574 -18.44 -20.91 1.11
CA GLY A 574 -17.45 -21.60 1.94
C GLY A 574 -16.05 -21.58 1.32
N PRO A 575 -15.01 -22.07 2.03
CA PRO A 575 -13.62 -22.10 1.55
C PRO A 575 -13.40 -22.92 0.26
N THR A 576 -14.37 -23.75 -0.13
CA THR A 576 -14.35 -24.55 -1.35
C THR A 576 -15.57 -24.21 -2.21
N PRO A 577 -15.64 -23.03 -2.84
CA PRO A 577 -16.78 -22.65 -3.66
C PRO A 577 -16.87 -23.48 -4.95
N LEU A 578 -18.09 -23.64 -5.44
CA LEU A 578 -18.38 -24.14 -6.78
C LEU A 578 -18.51 -22.96 -7.74
N PHE A 579 -17.68 -22.95 -8.78
CA PHE A 579 -17.82 -22.06 -9.92
C PHE A 579 -18.54 -22.81 -11.04
N ALA A 580 -19.71 -22.35 -11.46
CA ALA A 580 -20.46 -22.99 -12.52
C ALA A 580 -21.12 -21.97 -13.44
N GLY A 581 -21.24 -22.33 -14.71
CA GLY A 581 -21.76 -21.42 -15.70
C GLY A 581 -22.01 -22.07 -17.05
N THR A 582 -22.19 -21.23 -18.06
CA THR A 582 -22.39 -21.65 -19.44
C THR A 582 -21.44 -20.92 -20.37
N THR A 583 -21.15 -21.51 -21.52
CA THR A 583 -20.49 -20.83 -22.62
C THR A 583 -21.23 -21.14 -23.92
N PRO A 584 -21.43 -20.16 -24.80
CA PRO A 584 -22.06 -20.39 -26.10
C PRO A 584 -21.17 -21.20 -27.07
N SER A 585 -19.88 -21.35 -26.77
CA SER A 585 -18.87 -21.93 -27.67
C SER A 585 -17.58 -22.29 -26.92
N GLY A 586 -16.75 -23.14 -27.51
CA GLY A 586 -15.44 -23.53 -26.94
C GLY A 586 -15.47 -24.88 -26.23
N PRO A 587 -14.49 -25.77 -26.46
CA PRO A 587 -14.44 -27.08 -25.80
C PRO A 587 -14.10 -27.03 -24.30
N THR A 588 -13.49 -25.95 -23.83
CA THR A 588 -13.07 -25.78 -22.43
C THR A 588 -13.33 -24.35 -21.95
N VAL A 589 -13.45 -24.18 -20.63
CA VAL A 589 -13.52 -22.88 -19.96
C VAL A 589 -12.41 -22.80 -18.93
N GLY A 590 -11.70 -21.68 -18.93
CA GLY A 590 -10.78 -21.27 -17.88
C GLY A 590 -11.50 -20.53 -16.75
N VAL A 591 -11.25 -20.91 -15.50
CA VAL A 591 -11.74 -20.24 -14.28
C VAL A 591 -10.55 -19.61 -13.55
N VAL A 592 -10.48 -18.28 -13.53
CA VAL A 592 -9.37 -17.52 -12.95
C VAL A 592 -9.82 -16.85 -11.66
N ILE A 593 -9.23 -17.24 -10.54
CA ILE A 593 -9.53 -16.73 -9.19
C ILE A 593 -8.38 -15.83 -8.74
N ASP A 594 -8.69 -14.62 -8.28
CA ASP A 594 -7.74 -13.62 -7.77
C ASP A 594 -6.52 -13.34 -8.67
N ASP A 595 -6.74 -13.31 -9.99
CA ASP A 595 -5.68 -13.17 -11.01
C ASP A 595 -4.60 -14.30 -10.97
N GLY A 596 -4.94 -15.46 -10.40
CA GLY A 596 -4.09 -16.65 -10.33
C GLY A 596 -4.01 -17.44 -11.64
N GLU A 597 -3.52 -18.68 -11.53
CA GLU A 597 -3.47 -19.59 -12.68
C GLU A 597 -4.87 -20.01 -13.16
N ASP A 598 -4.95 -20.37 -14.44
CA ASP A 598 -6.21 -20.76 -15.06
C ASP A 598 -6.61 -22.19 -14.70
N ASN A 599 -7.80 -22.35 -14.10
CA ASN A 599 -8.37 -23.65 -13.77
C ASN A 599 -9.21 -24.14 -14.94
N ILE A 600 -8.57 -24.84 -15.87
CA ILE A 600 -9.19 -25.29 -17.12
C ILE A 600 -10.13 -26.47 -16.85
N VAL A 601 -11.41 -26.29 -17.19
CA VAL A 601 -12.44 -27.33 -17.09
C VAL A 601 -13.09 -27.61 -18.44
N PRO A 602 -13.47 -28.88 -18.73
CA PRO A 602 -14.18 -29.21 -19.95
C PRO A 602 -15.61 -28.67 -19.93
N VAL A 603 -16.14 -28.37 -21.11
CA VAL A 603 -17.52 -27.95 -21.32
C VAL A 603 -18.35 -29.15 -21.78
N ASP A 604 -19.54 -29.34 -21.22
CA ASP A 604 -20.45 -30.40 -21.64
C ASP A 604 -21.15 -30.10 -22.98
N LEU A 605 -21.85 -31.08 -23.54
CA LEU A 605 -22.57 -30.94 -24.83
C LEU A 605 -23.68 -29.87 -24.82
N LEU A 606 -24.06 -29.37 -23.64
CA LEU A 606 -25.04 -28.30 -23.46
C LEU A 606 -24.37 -26.94 -23.19
N GLY A 607 -23.05 -26.84 -23.32
CA GLY A 607 -22.30 -25.61 -23.09
C GLY A 607 -22.07 -25.30 -21.61
N ARG A 608 -22.24 -26.25 -20.69
CA ARG A 608 -22.11 -26.01 -19.25
C ARG A 608 -20.74 -26.40 -18.75
N PHE A 609 -20.21 -25.65 -17.78
CA PHE A 609 -18.97 -25.96 -17.08
C PHE A 609 -19.16 -25.88 -15.57
N ALA A 610 -18.31 -26.59 -14.83
CA ALA A 610 -18.24 -26.53 -13.38
C ALA A 610 -16.82 -26.78 -12.89
N TYR A 611 -16.36 -25.96 -11.96
CA TYR A 611 -15.09 -26.09 -11.26
C TYR A 611 -15.32 -26.00 -9.75
N GLN A 612 -14.95 -27.06 -9.04
CA GLN A 612 -15.04 -27.13 -7.59
C GLN A 612 -13.65 -26.88 -7.00
N VAL A 613 -13.49 -25.84 -6.17
CA VAL A 613 -12.23 -25.64 -5.45
C VAL A 613 -11.98 -26.86 -4.56
N PRO A 614 -10.80 -27.51 -4.64
CA PRO A 614 -10.53 -28.74 -3.91
C PRO A 614 -10.23 -28.49 -2.43
N ASP A 615 -10.65 -29.43 -1.57
CA ASP A 615 -10.37 -29.40 -0.12
C ASP A 615 -8.87 -29.35 0.22
N SER A 616 -8.00 -29.79 -0.70
CA SER A 616 -6.55 -29.74 -0.54
C SER A 616 -5.96 -28.33 -0.68
N ALA A 617 -6.70 -27.40 -1.27
CA ALA A 617 -6.28 -26.02 -1.49
C ALA A 617 -7.49 -25.06 -1.37
N PRO A 618 -8.09 -24.93 -0.17
CA PRO A 618 -9.21 -24.05 0.06
C PRO A 618 -8.83 -22.58 -0.12
N LEU A 619 -9.78 -21.76 -0.55
CA LEU A 619 -9.66 -20.31 -0.52
C LEU A 619 -9.63 -19.80 0.93
N SER A 620 -8.86 -18.74 1.15
CA SER A 620 -8.80 -18.05 2.44
C SER A 620 -10.13 -17.37 2.79
N VAL A 621 -10.36 -17.03 4.05
CA VAL A 621 -11.49 -16.16 4.42
C VAL A 621 -11.24 -14.73 3.91
N GLY A 622 -12.26 -14.10 3.35
CA GLY A 622 -12.22 -12.72 2.88
C GLY A 622 -12.85 -12.52 1.52
N VAL A 623 -12.64 -11.35 0.92
CA VAL A 623 -13.16 -11.01 -0.40
C VAL A 623 -12.25 -11.57 -1.48
N HIS A 624 -12.85 -12.24 -2.45
CA HIS A 624 -12.23 -12.85 -3.61
C HIS A 624 -12.88 -12.35 -4.90
N LYS A 625 -12.21 -12.54 -6.03
CA LYS A 625 -12.76 -12.28 -7.36
C LYS A 625 -12.54 -13.45 -8.29
N VAL A 626 -13.44 -13.62 -9.25
CA VAL A 626 -13.34 -14.65 -10.29
C VAL A 626 -13.74 -14.08 -11.65
N THR A 627 -13.10 -14.58 -12.70
CA THR A 627 -13.49 -14.39 -14.10
C THR A 627 -13.47 -15.73 -14.82
N VAL A 628 -14.25 -15.85 -15.89
CA VAL A 628 -14.27 -17.05 -16.74
C VAL A 628 -14.11 -16.69 -18.21
N HIS A 629 -13.51 -17.58 -18.99
CA HIS A 629 -13.34 -17.40 -20.43
C HIS A 629 -13.32 -18.76 -21.14
N ALA A 630 -13.87 -18.82 -22.35
CA ALA A 630 -13.86 -20.04 -23.15
C ALA A 630 -12.58 -20.11 -24.02
N HIS A 631 -12.12 -21.32 -24.35
CA HIS A 631 -10.98 -21.53 -25.25
C HIS A 631 -11.43 -22.12 -26.58
N ASN A 632 -10.59 -22.00 -27.63
CA ASN A 632 -10.71 -22.83 -28.83
C ASN A 632 -9.96 -24.17 -28.66
N GLU A 633 -9.93 -24.99 -29.71
CA GLU A 633 -9.24 -26.29 -29.74
C GLU A 633 -7.71 -26.19 -29.61
N ALA A 634 -7.12 -25.01 -29.88
CA ALA A 634 -5.70 -24.73 -29.70
C ALA A 634 -5.35 -24.24 -28.28
N GLY A 635 -6.36 -23.97 -27.45
CA GLY A 635 -6.18 -23.40 -26.11
C GLY A 635 -6.03 -21.88 -26.09
N ASP A 636 -6.40 -21.17 -27.16
CA ASP A 636 -6.40 -19.71 -27.21
C ASP A 636 -7.60 -19.13 -26.45
N ASP A 637 -7.36 -18.08 -25.67
CA ASP A 637 -8.35 -17.48 -24.78
C ASP A 637 -9.34 -16.60 -25.56
N GLY A 638 -10.62 -16.94 -25.50
CA GLY A 638 -11.72 -16.08 -25.92
C GLY A 638 -11.98 -14.92 -24.93
N PRO A 639 -13.08 -14.16 -25.15
CA PRO A 639 -13.43 -13.03 -24.29
C PRO A 639 -13.66 -13.48 -22.84
N HIS A 640 -13.06 -12.75 -21.89
CA HIS A 640 -13.31 -12.93 -20.46
C HIS A 640 -14.64 -12.34 -20.04
N SER A 641 -15.30 -12.98 -19.07
CA SER A 641 -16.49 -12.48 -18.41
C SER A 641 -16.21 -11.18 -17.65
N ASP A 642 -17.28 -10.50 -17.24
CA ASP A 642 -17.19 -9.50 -16.19
C ASP A 642 -16.61 -10.12 -14.90
N VAL A 643 -15.91 -9.31 -14.11
CA VAL A 643 -15.38 -9.73 -12.80
C VAL A 643 -16.53 -9.93 -11.84
N VAL A 644 -16.57 -11.10 -11.21
CA VAL A 644 -17.50 -11.42 -10.13
C VAL A 644 -16.74 -11.40 -8.81
N GLY A 645 -17.10 -10.47 -7.91
CA GLY A 645 -16.62 -10.46 -6.53
C GLY A 645 -17.48 -11.32 -5.63
N PHE A 646 -16.89 -12.06 -4.71
CA PHE A 646 -17.59 -12.90 -3.73
C PHE A 646 -16.79 -12.95 -2.43
N GLU A 647 -17.43 -13.34 -1.33
CA GLU A 647 -16.77 -13.46 -0.02
C GLU A 647 -16.69 -14.93 0.39
N VAL A 648 -15.53 -15.35 0.86
CA VAL A 648 -15.31 -16.67 1.45
C VAL A 648 -15.38 -16.53 2.97
N VAL A 649 -16.22 -17.34 3.59
CA VAL A 649 -16.37 -17.42 5.05
C VAL A 649 -16.20 -18.85 5.52
N VAL A 650 -15.66 -19.02 6.72
CA VAL A 650 -15.62 -20.32 7.41
C VAL A 650 -16.64 -20.26 8.55
N ALA A 651 -17.49 -21.29 8.64
CA ALA A 651 -18.41 -21.40 9.76
C ALA A 651 -17.61 -21.54 11.07
N GLY A 652 -17.68 -20.53 11.93
CA GLY A 652 -17.03 -20.55 13.23
C GLY A 652 -17.66 -21.61 14.14
N ALA A 653 -16.83 -22.43 14.78
CA ALA A 653 -17.22 -23.30 15.88
C ALA A 653 -17.38 -22.55 17.22
N ASP A 654 -17.22 -21.22 17.24
CA ASP A 654 -17.03 -20.47 18.48
C ASP A 654 -18.15 -19.44 18.64
N GLY A 655 -19.02 -19.68 19.62
CA GLY A 655 -20.08 -18.75 19.98
C GLY A 655 -19.54 -17.46 20.61
N GLY A 656 -19.84 -16.33 19.96
CA GLY A 656 -19.79 -14.96 20.52
C GLY A 656 -18.40 -14.32 20.53
N THR A 657 -18.20 -13.02 20.27
CA THR A 657 -19.11 -11.86 20.30
C THR A 657 -18.58 -10.77 19.37
N GLY A 658 -19.37 -10.36 18.38
CA GLY A 658 -19.04 -9.22 17.53
C GLY A 658 -20.21 -8.90 16.61
N THR A 659 -20.74 -7.69 16.71
CA THR A 659 -21.87 -7.19 15.94
C THR A 659 -21.52 -7.13 14.46
N ASP A 660 -22.15 -7.95 13.62
CA ASP A 660 -22.63 -7.56 12.28
C ASP A 660 -23.55 -8.64 11.68
N ALA A 661 -24.67 -8.17 11.13
CA ALA A 661 -25.66 -8.81 10.26
C ALA A 661 -26.13 -10.26 10.56
N GLY A 662 -27.19 -10.38 11.38
CA GLY A 662 -28.30 -11.32 11.17
C GLY A 662 -27.99 -12.83 11.08
N THR A 663 -27.84 -13.48 12.22
CA THR A 663 -27.83 -14.95 12.35
C THR A 663 -29.23 -15.53 12.15
N ALA A 664 -29.56 -16.00 10.95
CA ALA A 664 -30.64 -16.98 10.78
C ALA A 664 -30.12 -18.35 11.24
N ASP A 665 -30.65 -18.83 12.35
CA ASP A 665 -30.41 -20.15 12.94
C ASP A 665 -30.65 -21.27 11.89
N PRO A 666 -29.72 -22.24 11.70
CA PRO A 666 -29.84 -23.31 10.70
C PRO A 666 -31.04 -24.25 10.90
N SER A 667 -31.79 -24.12 12.01
CA SER A 667 -33.07 -24.81 12.23
C SER A 667 -34.29 -24.12 11.59
N VAL A 668 -34.12 -22.93 10.99
CA VAL A 668 -35.19 -22.22 10.27
C VAL A 668 -35.01 -22.43 8.76
N PRO A 669 -36.02 -22.95 8.05
CA PRO A 669 -35.93 -23.14 6.60
C PRO A 669 -35.94 -21.78 5.89
N MET A 670 -35.33 -21.69 4.70
CA MET A 670 -35.28 -20.46 3.90
C MET A 670 -35.69 -20.73 2.45
N MET A 671 -36.53 -19.84 1.91
CA MET A 671 -36.90 -19.84 0.49
C MET A 671 -35.82 -19.16 -0.35
N VAL A 672 -35.43 -19.79 -1.46
CA VAL A 672 -34.40 -19.31 -2.41
C VAL A 672 -35.04 -18.96 -3.76
N VAL A 673 -36.03 -19.74 -4.20
CA VAL A 673 -36.83 -19.48 -5.40
C VAL A 673 -38.32 -19.61 -5.05
N PRO A 674 -39.13 -18.59 -5.36
CA PRO A 674 -38.77 -17.28 -5.92
C PRO A 674 -38.00 -16.42 -4.91
N ALA A 675 -37.22 -15.45 -5.39
CA ALA A 675 -36.67 -14.39 -4.54
C ALA A 675 -37.75 -13.35 -4.20
N GLN A 676 -37.52 -12.53 -3.17
CA GLN A 676 -38.44 -11.43 -2.82
C GLN A 676 -38.65 -10.50 -4.02
N ASP A 677 -39.91 -10.20 -4.29
CA ASP A 677 -40.44 -9.38 -5.38
C ASP A 677 -40.11 -9.89 -6.79
N ALA A 678 -39.66 -11.15 -6.93
CA ALA A 678 -39.36 -11.75 -8.22
C ALA A 678 -40.61 -11.88 -9.10
N SER A 679 -40.44 -11.71 -10.40
CA SER A 679 -41.48 -11.95 -11.39
C SER A 679 -41.27 -13.31 -12.06
N VAL A 680 -42.24 -14.23 -11.97
CA VAL A 680 -42.05 -15.65 -12.29
C VAL A 680 -43.17 -16.18 -13.19
N ASP A 681 -42.91 -17.30 -13.85
CA ASP A 681 -43.91 -18.01 -14.65
C ASP A 681 -44.88 -18.80 -13.76
N PRO A 682 -46.10 -19.09 -14.24
CA PRO A 682 -47.12 -19.76 -13.44
C PRO A 682 -46.82 -21.23 -13.09
N THR A 683 -45.74 -21.81 -13.63
CA THR A 683 -45.32 -23.21 -13.39
C THR A 683 -43.89 -23.31 -12.81
N LEU A 684 -43.53 -22.36 -11.94
CA LEU A 684 -42.20 -22.31 -11.33
C LEU A 684 -41.89 -23.51 -10.43
N THR A 685 -40.58 -23.72 -10.20
CA THR A 685 -40.10 -24.60 -9.14
C THR A 685 -39.73 -23.77 -7.91
N PHE A 686 -40.38 -24.07 -6.79
CA PHE A 686 -39.98 -23.57 -5.48
C PHE A 686 -38.70 -24.27 -5.03
N VAL A 687 -37.72 -23.50 -4.60
CA VAL A 687 -36.44 -24.02 -4.09
C VAL A 687 -36.15 -23.33 -2.77
N GLY A 688 -35.67 -24.09 -1.80
CA GLY A 688 -35.19 -23.54 -0.55
C GLY A 688 -34.24 -24.48 0.15
N VAL A 689 -33.73 -24.02 1.30
CA VAL A 689 -32.73 -24.73 2.09
C VAL A 689 -33.20 -24.90 3.53
N ALA A 690 -32.90 -26.04 4.13
CA ALA A 690 -33.09 -26.35 5.54
C ALA A 690 -32.10 -27.46 5.98
N LEU A 691 -32.17 -27.92 7.24
CA LEU A 691 -31.36 -29.06 7.68
C LEU A 691 -31.57 -30.29 6.76
N PRO A 692 -30.51 -31.01 6.35
CA PRO A 692 -30.64 -32.22 5.53
C PRO A 692 -31.60 -33.26 6.14
N GLY A 693 -32.42 -33.90 5.30
CA GLY A 693 -33.40 -34.92 5.72
C GLY A 693 -34.63 -34.37 6.47
N THR A 694 -34.85 -33.05 6.48
CA THR A 694 -35.98 -32.41 7.15
C THR A 694 -37.21 -32.34 6.24
N SER A 695 -38.37 -32.64 6.78
CA SER A 695 -39.66 -32.46 6.08
C SER A 695 -40.12 -31.00 6.15
N ILE A 696 -40.33 -30.40 4.98
CA ILE A 696 -40.71 -28.99 4.79
C ILE A 696 -42.09 -28.93 4.15
N ARG A 697 -43.05 -28.31 4.84
CA ARG A 697 -44.34 -27.92 4.29
C ARG A 697 -44.21 -26.55 3.62
N LEU A 698 -44.57 -26.49 2.35
CA LEU A 698 -44.73 -25.24 1.61
C LEU A 698 -46.15 -24.74 1.74
N GLU A 699 -46.31 -23.47 2.07
CA GLU A 699 -47.58 -22.76 2.12
C GLU A 699 -47.56 -21.61 1.13
N LEU A 700 -48.53 -21.57 0.23
CA LEU A 700 -48.73 -20.52 -0.76
C LEU A 700 -50.02 -19.76 -0.43
N ASP A 701 -49.92 -18.44 -0.26
CA ASP A 701 -51.02 -17.54 0.13
C ASP A 701 -51.80 -18.01 1.38
N GLY A 702 -51.08 -18.63 2.32
CA GLY A 702 -51.65 -19.17 3.56
C GLY A 702 -52.32 -20.54 3.42
N VAL A 703 -52.24 -21.19 2.26
CA VAL A 703 -52.76 -22.55 2.01
C VAL A 703 -51.60 -23.52 1.80
N ALA A 704 -51.66 -24.70 2.43
CA ALA A 704 -50.64 -25.73 2.24
C ALA A 704 -50.60 -26.22 0.78
N LEU A 705 -49.44 -26.07 0.14
CA LEU A 705 -49.17 -26.45 -1.24
C LEU A 705 -48.64 -27.88 -1.34
N SER A 706 -47.57 -28.19 -0.60
CA SER A 706 -46.96 -29.52 -0.60
C SER A 706 -46.08 -29.75 0.63
N THR A 707 -45.63 -30.98 0.86
CA THR A 707 -44.57 -31.29 1.82
C THR A 707 -43.45 -32.04 1.11
N VAL A 708 -42.23 -31.56 1.23
CA VAL A 708 -41.02 -32.06 0.56
C VAL A 708 -39.91 -32.28 1.58
N THR A 709 -39.08 -33.30 1.37
CA THR A 709 -37.91 -33.55 2.24
C THR A 709 -36.67 -32.95 1.61
N THR A 710 -35.82 -32.29 2.42
CA THR A 710 -34.52 -31.81 1.95
C THR A 710 -33.58 -32.96 1.59
N ASP A 711 -32.81 -32.78 0.52
CA ASP A 711 -31.77 -33.72 0.12
C ASP A 711 -30.58 -33.73 1.10
N ALA A 712 -29.58 -34.57 0.84
CA ALA A 712 -28.39 -34.70 1.67
C ALA A 712 -27.56 -33.39 1.78
N GLN A 713 -27.83 -32.42 0.90
CA GLN A 713 -27.21 -31.09 0.89
C GLN A 713 -28.12 -30.03 1.50
N GLY A 714 -29.25 -30.43 2.10
CA GLY A 714 -30.18 -29.52 2.76
C GLY A 714 -31.11 -28.77 1.80
N VAL A 715 -31.17 -29.13 0.51
CA VAL A 715 -31.99 -28.43 -0.48
C VAL A 715 -33.33 -29.14 -0.66
N PHE A 716 -34.43 -28.39 -0.64
CA PHE A 716 -35.75 -28.89 -1.04
C PHE A 716 -36.22 -28.23 -2.33
N ARG A 717 -36.97 -28.98 -3.15
CA ARG A 717 -37.52 -28.52 -4.43
C ARG A 717 -38.98 -28.97 -4.58
N HIS A 718 -39.84 -28.09 -5.07
CA HIS A 718 -41.21 -28.42 -5.42
C HIS A 718 -41.61 -27.76 -6.74
N GLU A 719 -41.92 -28.56 -7.74
CA GLU A 719 -42.34 -28.10 -9.06
C GLU A 719 -43.86 -27.92 -9.13
N VAL A 720 -44.32 -26.74 -9.58
CA VAL A 720 -45.73 -26.49 -9.85
C VAL A 720 -46.07 -26.93 -11.28
N GLY A 721 -46.75 -28.06 -11.40
CA GLY A 721 -47.18 -28.60 -12.70
C GLY A 721 -48.24 -27.75 -13.40
N ARG A 722 -48.41 -27.95 -14.72
CA ARG A 722 -49.35 -27.18 -15.57
C ARG A 722 -50.80 -27.23 -15.09
N ASP A 723 -51.21 -28.34 -14.47
CA ASP A 723 -52.58 -28.52 -13.97
C ASP A 723 -52.85 -27.77 -12.65
N ALA A 724 -51.81 -27.24 -12.02
CA ALA A 724 -51.84 -26.44 -10.80
C ALA A 724 -51.19 -25.05 -10.98
N ALA A 725 -51.12 -24.58 -12.23
CA ALA A 725 -50.49 -23.32 -12.60
C ALA A 725 -51.03 -22.14 -11.76
N LEU A 726 -50.13 -21.33 -11.22
CA LEU A 726 -50.49 -20.21 -10.35
C LEU A 726 -51.23 -19.12 -11.12
N ALA A 727 -52.21 -18.49 -10.47
CA ALA A 727 -52.94 -17.38 -11.05
C ALA A 727 -52.01 -16.19 -11.33
N THR A 728 -52.34 -15.33 -12.30
CA THR A 728 -51.59 -14.09 -12.51
C THR A 728 -51.83 -13.12 -11.36
N GLY A 729 -50.77 -12.57 -10.79
CA GLY A 729 -50.85 -11.59 -9.70
C GLY A 729 -49.83 -11.81 -8.60
N ALA A 730 -50.06 -11.15 -7.47
CA ALA A 730 -49.18 -11.21 -6.30
C ALA A 730 -49.44 -12.50 -5.50
N HIS A 731 -48.37 -13.20 -5.18
CA HIS A 731 -48.38 -14.42 -4.37
C HIS A 731 -47.35 -14.33 -3.25
N ARG A 732 -47.53 -15.13 -2.20
CA ARG A 732 -46.64 -15.22 -1.05
C ARG A 732 -46.38 -16.66 -0.65
N VAL A 733 -45.10 -17.03 -0.45
CA VAL A 733 -44.72 -18.38 -0.07
C VAL A 733 -43.95 -18.42 1.24
N VAL A 734 -44.22 -19.46 2.05
CA VAL A 734 -43.53 -19.77 3.31
C VAL A 734 -43.14 -21.25 3.31
N ALA A 735 -41.95 -21.56 3.83
CA ALA A 735 -41.54 -22.92 4.16
C ALA A 735 -41.63 -23.13 5.69
N GLN A 736 -42.21 -24.24 6.13
CA GLN A 736 -42.32 -24.61 7.53
C GLN A 736 -41.78 -26.02 7.77
N VAL A 737 -40.93 -26.19 8.78
CA VAL A 737 -40.49 -27.52 9.22
C VAL A 737 -41.67 -28.28 9.82
N VAL A 738 -41.81 -29.55 9.50
CA VAL A 738 -42.79 -30.46 10.10
C VAL A 738 -42.04 -31.64 10.71
N THR A 739 -42.39 -32.01 11.95
CA THR A 739 -41.80 -33.19 12.61
C THR A 739 -42.31 -34.49 12.00
N ALA A 740 -41.68 -35.62 12.33
CA ALA A 740 -42.09 -36.94 11.85
C ALA A 740 -43.53 -37.30 12.28
N GLU A 741 -44.01 -36.70 13.38
CA GLU A 741 -45.35 -36.86 13.94
C GLU A 741 -46.38 -35.86 13.36
N GLY A 742 -45.96 -34.97 12.46
CA GLY A 742 -46.84 -34.00 11.79
C GLY A 742 -47.01 -32.65 12.49
N GLU A 743 -46.25 -32.38 13.57
CA GLU A 743 -46.34 -31.14 14.33
C GLU A 743 -45.63 -29.98 13.62
N ALA A 744 -46.21 -28.78 13.75
CA ALA A 744 -45.74 -27.57 13.07
C ALA A 744 -44.51 -26.97 13.78
N GLY A 745 -43.37 -26.96 13.09
CA GLY A 745 -42.09 -26.40 13.55
C GLY A 745 -41.83 -24.97 13.08
N ARG A 746 -40.55 -24.57 13.04
CA ARG A 746 -40.09 -23.21 12.69
C ARG A 746 -40.43 -22.86 11.23
N ARG A 747 -40.78 -21.59 10.99
CA ARG A 747 -41.22 -21.05 9.68
C ARG A 747 -40.18 -20.09 9.11
N SER A 748 -40.01 -20.12 7.79
CA SER A 748 -39.25 -19.11 7.05
C SER A 748 -39.92 -17.74 7.15
N PRO A 749 -39.19 -16.65 6.89
CA PRO A 749 -39.81 -15.40 6.46
C PRO A 749 -40.71 -15.63 5.24
N GLU A 750 -41.76 -14.83 5.12
CA GLU A 750 -42.67 -14.86 3.97
C GLU A 750 -42.01 -14.17 2.77
N VAL A 751 -42.00 -14.85 1.62
CA VAL A 751 -41.45 -14.30 0.37
C VAL A 751 -42.59 -13.93 -0.57
N GLY A 752 -42.71 -12.64 -0.88
CA GLY A 752 -43.66 -12.12 -1.84
C GLY A 752 -43.10 -12.16 -3.26
N PHE A 753 -43.91 -12.51 -4.26
CA PHE A 753 -43.50 -12.57 -5.67
C PHE A 753 -44.70 -12.31 -6.61
N GLN A 754 -44.44 -12.08 -7.90
CA GLN A 754 -45.45 -11.77 -8.92
C GLN A 754 -45.48 -12.84 -10.01
N VAL A 755 -46.60 -13.52 -10.19
CA VAL A 755 -46.80 -14.46 -11.30
C VAL A 755 -47.26 -13.68 -12.54
N ARG A 756 -46.52 -13.82 -13.64
CA ARG A 756 -46.80 -13.12 -14.90
C ARG A 756 -47.96 -13.78 -15.65
N GLY A 757 -48.77 -12.97 -16.31
CA GLY A 757 -49.78 -13.46 -17.25
C GLY A 757 -49.15 -13.98 -18.54
N PRO A 758 -49.85 -14.83 -19.31
CA PRO A 758 -49.33 -15.34 -20.57
C PRO A 758 -48.97 -14.16 -21.48
N THR A 759 -47.70 -14.09 -21.91
CA THR A 759 -47.25 -13.16 -22.93
C THR A 759 -47.81 -13.59 -24.28
N ASN A 760 -48.24 -12.63 -25.11
CA ASN A 760 -48.97 -12.83 -26.39
C ASN A 760 -48.23 -13.62 -27.50
N LEU A 761 -47.18 -14.38 -27.17
CA LEU A 761 -46.43 -15.21 -28.12
C LEU A 761 -46.78 -16.70 -28.06
N ASP A 762 -47.70 -17.13 -27.19
CA ASP A 762 -48.04 -18.56 -26.99
C ASP A 762 -49.53 -18.89 -27.22
N VAL A 763 -50.09 -18.46 -28.36
CA VAL A 763 -51.38 -18.97 -28.87
C VAL A 763 -51.35 -19.16 -30.38
N GLY A 764 -50.97 -20.37 -30.80
CA GLY A 764 -51.21 -20.91 -32.14
C GLY A 764 -52.54 -21.67 -32.21
N CYS A 765 -53.45 -21.15 -33.03
CA CYS A 765 -54.65 -21.75 -33.68
C CYS A 765 -55.40 -22.96 -33.07
N GLY A 766 -56.72 -22.78 -32.85
CA GLY A 766 -57.68 -23.90 -32.78
C GLY A 766 -59.13 -23.57 -32.39
N CYS A 767 -59.95 -23.14 -33.37
CA CYS A 767 -61.42 -23.32 -33.53
C CYS A 767 -62.43 -23.05 -32.38
N GLY A 768 -63.34 -22.09 -32.62
CA GLY A 768 -64.79 -22.39 -32.63
C GLY A 768 -65.74 -21.63 -31.68
N THR A 769 -66.70 -20.94 -32.31
CA THR A 769 -68.06 -20.53 -31.82
C THR A 769 -68.22 -19.20 -31.03
N ALA A 770 -68.94 -18.27 -31.65
CA ALA A 770 -69.61 -17.10 -31.04
C ALA A 770 -70.97 -17.55 -30.42
N PRO A 771 -71.75 -16.76 -29.61
CA PRO A 771 -72.15 -15.37 -29.91
C PRO A 771 -72.46 -14.39 -28.73
N ALA A 772 -72.72 -13.13 -29.13
CA ALA A 772 -73.64 -12.12 -28.55
C ALA A 772 -73.32 -11.37 -27.23
N GLY A 773 -73.47 -10.03 -27.27
CA GLY A 773 -73.84 -9.26 -26.06
C GLY A 773 -73.39 -7.80 -25.93
N MET A 774 -74.02 -6.88 -26.69
CA MET A 774 -74.47 -5.53 -26.30
C MET A 774 -73.59 -4.50 -25.53
N LEU A 775 -73.55 -3.31 -26.16
CA LEU A 775 -73.82 -1.96 -25.60
C LEU A 775 -72.83 -1.29 -24.62
N GLY A 776 -72.30 -0.14 -25.06
CA GLY A 776 -72.72 1.12 -24.43
C GLY A 776 -71.65 2.11 -23.95
N VAL A 777 -71.55 3.23 -24.68
CA VAL A 777 -71.51 4.63 -24.19
C VAL A 777 -70.38 5.02 -23.20
N TRP A 778 -69.49 5.93 -23.61
CA TRP A 778 -69.43 7.34 -23.12
C TRP A 778 -68.26 8.07 -23.79
N ALA A 779 -68.63 8.92 -24.75
CA ALA A 779 -67.82 10.03 -25.25
C ALA A 779 -68.03 11.26 -24.34
N LEU A 780 -67.14 12.25 -24.51
CA LEU A 780 -67.20 13.65 -24.05
C LEU A 780 -66.60 13.94 -22.67
N VAL A 781 -65.49 14.67 -22.65
CA VAL A 781 -65.37 16.09 -22.24
C VAL A 781 -63.87 16.46 -22.20
N GLY A 782 -63.50 17.61 -22.79
CA GLY A 782 -62.29 18.32 -22.35
C GLY A 782 -61.31 18.85 -23.40
N LEU A 783 -61.78 19.37 -24.55
CA LEU A 783 -60.92 20.12 -25.49
C LEU A 783 -61.51 21.52 -25.69
N ALA A 784 -61.13 22.48 -24.82
CA ALA A 784 -61.18 23.92 -25.09
C ALA A 784 -60.62 24.71 -23.90
N LEU A 785 -59.44 25.30 -24.06
CA LEU A 785 -59.21 26.73 -23.76
C LEU A 785 -57.88 27.16 -24.39
N LEU A 786 -58.04 27.73 -25.58
CA LEU A 786 -57.03 28.44 -26.35
C LEU A 786 -56.55 29.70 -25.62
N ALA A 787 -55.25 29.94 -25.79
CA ALA A 787 -54.57 31.23 -25.82
C ALA A 787 -55.45 32.49 -25.98
N ARG A 788 -55.23 33.49 -25.11
CA ARG A 788 -54.97 34.90 -25.48
C ARG A 788 -54.88 35.79 -24.22
N ARG A 789 -53.69 36.31 -23.91
CA ARG A 789 -53.34 37.74 -24.11
C ARG A 789 -51.94 38.07 -23.60
N ARG A 790 -51.18 38.75 -24.48
CA ARG A 790 -49.98 39.57 -24.21
C ARG A 790 -50.21 40.57 -23.07
N ALA A 791 -49.15 40.89 -22.33
CA ALA A 791 -48.47 42.21 -22.30
C ALA A 791 -48.00 42.66 -20.90
N ARG A 792 -46.73 43.11 -20.87
CA ARG A 792 -46.06 44.02 -19.92
C ARG A 792 -45.65 43.48 -18.54
N GLY A 793 -44.37 43.69 -18.23
CA GLY A 793 -43.70 43.41 -16.96
C GLY A 793 -42.28 43.01 -17.23
#